data_AF-A0A229NZW1-F1
#
_entry.id   AF-A0A229NZW1-F1
#
_cell.length_a   1.000
_cell.length_b   1.000
_cell.length_c   1.000
_cell.angle_alpha   90.00
_cell.angle_beta   90.00
_cell.angle_gamma   90.00
#
_symmetry.space_group_name_H-M   'P 1'
#
loop_
_entity.id
_entity.type
_entity.pdbx_description
1 polymer ?
#
loop_
_entity_poly.entity_id
_entity_poly.type
_entity_poly.pdbx_seq_one_letter_code
_entity_poly.pdbx_strand_id
1 'polypeptide(L)'
;MTLQAGLIVLIVTLLVLLAASIVLLKFVQSRLGSSSNREKKRLLDLLPAAPKEREWQEQLFRAYPLLSEIPLVSLILRRVRSRISFLHAGEERMIRIRSAGYTLITLVVVVVMGVTALVFASSWMSRFTILLAAFYVSGVISDLLIGRLQKKLLYDESSMILDIRHEYHQTHMVQVSLENAAERCKPAVAIHARQIASILSAVDPQDELQRYYDIAPNRYMKQLAGVSYRIGEYGDNDVHRGERSIYLSMLGNIREEIHLDISRRERIDRLLAGLVFVAVAPVFMLDPIRNWSESMFPIVSEYYNSAWGLYSLLTLYVTFILCFLSLRIIRGVEDNSQSVEQEGRWLNRVLERKWVKIIAMRAMPPDHHPASFKTKQRLRDASSSLSPAALALQKLLIAIIAFTLVIGVQLWIHASIRGNILEPNEAITTGGNQPEAQKELSRERYLFERKLIGELVEQGLTGKELTDAILQQTEGKVFLPFDMDEEAYSVLLAQRVMDYRSETYRWYEPLIAFLLALGAYYIPDLMLQLRTQMRKWEMQNEVDGFNTLSMMLSQFPSISVYEIIEWLHRYSFIFRRPLLRCMLDYEAGSWQALEQLKEDARFVPLERLADRLQVAADLIPVQKAFDDMEAERAFAMEQRREHYERVISRKSTLGKLVGFLPIQATFTLYLLLPFVYMAFQQLNDLNVITSKM
;
A
#
# COMPACT_ATOMS: atom_id res chain seq x y z
N MET A 1 -27.92 -35.22 10.48
CA MET A 1 -27.91 -33.97 11.27
C MET A 1 -28.38 -32.86 10.35
N THR A 2 -29.45 -32.15 10.71
CA THR A 2 -30.06 -31.14 9.83
C THR A 2 -29.06 -30.02 9.54
N LEU A 3 -29.04 -29.52 8.31
CA LEU A 3 -28.18 -28.40 7.87
C LEU A 3 -28.26 -27.20 8.84
N GLN A 4 -29.43 -26.99 9.45
CA GLN A 4 -29.66 -26.00 10.49
C GLN A 4 -28.83 -26.23 11.77
N ALA A 5 -28.68 -27.47 12.23
CA ALA A 5 -27.85 -27.77 13.41
C ALA A 5 -26.35 -27.55 13.14
N GLY A 6 -25.89 -27.86 11.91
CA GLY A 6 -24.52 -27.56 11.47
C GLY A 6 -24.26 -26.04 11.37
N LEU A 7 -25.23 -25.30 10.83
CA LEU A 7 -25.16 -23.85 10.71
C LEU A 7 -25.14 -23.17 12.09
N ILE A 8 -25.94 -23.64 13.04
CA ILE A 8 -25.98 -23.10 14.41
C ILE A 8 -24.66 -23.35 15.14
N VAL A 9 -24.13 -24.59 15.09
CA VAL A 9 -22.83 -24.90 15.71
C VAL A 9 -21.71 -24.04 15.09
N LEU A 10 -21.79 -23.80 13.79
CA LEU A 10 -20.81 -22.99 13.10
C LEU A 10 -20.95 -21.49 13.40
N ILE A 11 -22.17 -20.96 13.51
CA ILE A 11 -22.42 -19.57 13.95
C ILE A 11 -21.99 -19.37 15.40
N VAL A 12 -22.25 -20.34 16.28
CA VAL A 12 -21.84 -20.29 17.68
C VAL A 12 -20.32 -20.32 17.81
N THR A 13 -19.63 -21.18 17.06
CA THR A 13 -18.15 -21.21 17.06
C THR A 13 -17.54 -19.93 16.49
N LEU A 14 -18.18 -19.31 15.50
CA LEU A 14 -17.75 -18.05 14.90
C LEU A 14 -18.04 -16.84 15.82
N LEU A 15 -19.16 -16.85 16.54
CA LEU A 15 -19.46 -15.88 17.61
C LEU A 15 -18.49 -16.01 18.79
N VAL A 16 -18.10 -17.22 19.16
CA VAL A 16 -17.09 -17.47 20.20
C VAL A 16 -15.72 -16.99 19.75
N LEU A 17 -15.32 -17.24 18.50
CA LEU A 17 -14.07 -16.72 17.93
C LEU A 17 -14.07 -15.19 17.81
N LEU A 18 -15.21 -14.60 17.43
CA LEU A 18 -15.36 -13.15 17.30
C LEU A 18 -15.38 -12.48 18.68
N ALA A 19 -16.08 -13.05 19.66
CA ALA A 19 -16.03 -12.61 21.06
C ALA A 19 -14.62 -12.75 21.65
N ALA A 20 -13.93 -13.87 21.40
CA ALA A 20 -12.54 -14.04 21.80
C ALA A 20 -11.63 -13.00 21.15
N SER A 21 -11.83 -12.68 19.87
CA SER A 21 -11.06 -11.65 19.16
C SER A 21 -11.33 -10.22 19.68
N ILE A 22 -12.58 -9.91 20.05
CA ILE A 22 -12.97 -8.61 20.64
C ILE A 22 -12.43 -8.50 22.06
N VAL A 23 -12.45 -9.57 22.86
CA VAL A 23 -11.85 -9.60 24.20
C VAL A 23 -10.34 -9.46 24.09
N LEU A 24 -9.70 -10.12 23.13
CA LEU A 24 -8.26 -10.01 22.89
C LEU A 24 -7.88 -8.63 22.35
N LEU A 25 -8.72 -8.00 21.50
CA LEU A 25 -8.57 -6.62 21.07
C LEU A 25 -8.77 -5.64 22.21
N LYS A 26 -9.81 -5.76 23.04
CA LYS A 26 -10.00 -4.94 24.25
C LYS A 26 -8.86 -5.14 25.25
N PHE A 27 -8.33 -6.35 25.38
CA PHE A 27 -7.19 -6.65 26.24
C PHE A 27 -5.90 -5.99 25.72
N VAL A 28 -5.63 -6.08 24.40
CA VAL A 28 -4.51 -5.41 23.74
C VAL A 28 -4.68 -3.89 23.76
N GLN A 29 -5.89 -3.37 23.58
CA GLN A 29 -6.20 -1.94 23.50
C GLN A 29 -6.21 -1.28 24.89
N SER A 30 -6.69 -1.96 25.93
CA SER A 30 -6.58 -1.50 27.33
C SER A 30 -5.13 -1.51 27.85
N ARG A 31 -4.27 -2.39 27.31
CA ARG A 31 -2.82 -2.39 27.57
C ARG A 31 -2.05 -1.34 26.76
N LEU A 32 -2.56 -0.93 25.60
CA LEU A 32 -1.97 0.10 24.73
C LEU A 32 -2.49 1.52 25.00
N GLY A 33 -3.68 1.67 25.56
CA GLY A 33 -4.35 2.95 25.79
C GLY A 33 -4.89 3.09 27.21
N SER A 34 -4.03 3.43 28.17
CA SER A 34 -4.46 4.24 29.31
C SER A 34 -3.38 5.28 29.62
N SER A 35 -3.70 6.55 29.38
CA SER A 35 -2.86 7.70 29.72
C SER A 35 -2.96 8.07 31.21
N SER A 36 -3.75 7.34 32.00
CA SER A 36 -4.04 7.67 33.40
C SER A 36 -3.10 7.02 34.43
N ASN A 37 -2.11 6.23 34.02
CA ASN A 37 -1.26 5.45 34.95
C ASN A 37 0.24 5.63 34.66
N ARG A 38 0.71 6.89 34.58
CA ARG A 38 2.15 7.18 34.38
C ARG A 38 3.02 6.73 35.57
N GLU A 39 2.52 6.85 36.80
CA GLU A 39 3.25 6.40 38.00
C GLU A 39 3.22 4.86 38.16
N LYS A 40 2.08 4.21 37.94
CA LYS A 40 2.01 2.74 37.94
C LYS A 40 2.87 2.11 36.86
N LYS A 41 2.97 2.72 35.66
CA LYS A 41 3.89 2.26 34.60
C LYS A 41 5.36 2.39 34.99
N ARG A 42 5.76 3.53 35.59
CA ARG A 42 7.13 3.71 36.10
C ARG A 42 7.51 2.66 37.14
N LEU A 43 6.58 2.31 38.04
CA LEU A 43 6.80 1.28 39.06
C LEU A 43 6.78 -0.16 38.48
N LEU A 44 6.01 -0.39 37.41
CA LEU A 44 5.98 -1.67 36.69
C LEU A 44 7.21 -1.89 35.79
N ASP A 45 7.81 -0.83 35.25
CA ASP A 45 9.04 -0.88 34.44
C ASP A 45 10.29 -1.21 35.29
N LEU A 46 10.23 -1.04 36.61
CA LEU A 46 11.28 -1.42 37.58
C LEU A 46 11.21 -2.88 38.03
N LEU A 47 10.12 -3.60 37.71
CA LEU A 47 9.96 -5.01 38.04
C LEU A 47 10.40 -5.89 36.86
N PRO A 48 11.05 -7.05 37.10
CA PRO A 48 11.33 -8.01 36.05
C PRO A 48 10.02 -8.38 35.35
N ALA A 49 10.02 -8.39 34.01
CA ALA A 49 8.84 -8.64 33.17
C ALA A 49 7.96 -9.77 33.75
N ALA A 50 6.66 -9.50 33.89
CA ALA A 50 5.71 -10.41 34.52
C ALA A 50 5.83 -11.83 33.97
N PRO A 51 5.70 -12.90 34.80
CA PRO A 51 6.00 -14.27 34.40
C PRO A 51 5.26 -14.71 33.12
N LYS A 52 4.01 -14.27 32.95
CA LYS A 52 3.20 -14.53 31.74
C LYS A 52 3.73 -13.88 30.46
N GLU A 53 4.39 -12.71 30.53
CA GLU A 53 4.96 -12.08 29.33
C GLU A 53 6.20 -12.84 28.84
N ARG A 54 7.01 -13.38 29.76
CA ARG A 54 8.16 -14.21 29.42
C ARG A 54 7.72 -15.52 28.77
N GLU A 55 6.70 -16.17 29.32
CA GLU A 55 6.11 -17.39 28.73
C GLU A 55 5.63 -17.14 27.29
N TRP A 56 4.90 -16.04 27.04
CA TRP A 56 4.45 -15.69 25.69
C TRP A 56 5.62 -15.40 24.73
N GLN A 57 6.65 -14.69 25.19
CA GLN A 57 7.85 -14.42 24.39
C GLN A 57 8.59 -15.71 24.03
N GLU A 58 8.66 -16.67 24.95
CA GLU A 58 9.25 -17.99 24.69
C GLU A 58 8.43 -18.81 23.70
N GLN A 59 7.10 -18.79 23.81
CA GLN A 59 6.21 -19.46 22.86
C GLN A 59 6.35 -18.86 21.44
N LEU A 60 6.42 -17.54 21.32
CA LEU A 60 6.67 -16.87 20.04
C LEU A 60 8.04 -17.21 19.45
N PHE A 61 9.06 -17.31 20.31
CA PHE A 61 10.39 -17.73 19.89
C PHE A 61 10.38 -19.18 19.36
N ARG A 62 9.65 -20.09 20.01
CA ARG A 62 9.46 -21.48 19.54
C ARG A 62 8.61 -21.58 18.28
N ALA A 63 7.67 -20.66 18.07
CA ALA A 63 6.84 -20.61 16.86
C ALA A 63 7.61 -20.12 15.62
N TYR A 64 8.66 -19.30 15.80
CA TYR A 64 9.46 -18.75 14.70
C TYR A 64 9.99 -19.81 13.70
N PRO A 65 10.67 -20.90 14.12
CA PRO A 65 11.14 -21.91 13.19
C PRO A 65 9.99 -22.59 12.44
N LEU A 66 8.89 -22.92 13.11
CA LEU A 66 7.70 -23.53 12.49
C LEU A 66 7.10 -22.64 11.39
N LEU A 67 7.03 -21.32 11.63
CA LEU A 67 6.55 -20.35 10.64
C LEU A 67 7.50 -20.19 9.45
N SER A 68 8.78 -20.50 9.64
CA SER A 68 9.81 -20.36 8.60
C SER A 68 9.85 -21.53 7.62
N GLU A 69 9.39 -22.71 8.03
CA GLU A 69 9.34 -23.91 7.20
C GLU A 69 8.19 -23.89 6.18
N ILE A 70 7.09 -23.21 6.51
CA ILE A 70 5.92 -23.13 5.63
C ILE A 70 6.19 -22.10 4.51
N PRO A 71 6.15 -22.46 3.21
CA PRO A 71 6.67 -21.61 2.13
C PRO A 71 5.92 -20.26 1.99
N LEU A 72 4.58 -20.25 2.05
CA LEU A 72 3.79 -19.01 1.95
C LEU A 72 3.97 -18.11 3.19
N VAL A 73 4.02 -18.71 4.37
CA VAL A 73 4.19 -17.98 5.64
C VAL A 73 5.62 -17.44 5.76
N SER A 74 6.61 -18.20 5.30
CA SER A 74 8.02 -17.82 5.28
C SER A 74 8.24 -16.53 4.46
N LEU A 75 7.45 -16.31 3.41
CA LEU A 75 7.51 -15.10 2.59
C LEU A 75 7.02 -13.87 3.37
N ILE A 76 5.91 -14.02 4.12
CA ILE A 76 5.39 -12.97 5.00
C ILE A 76 6.38 -12.71 6.14
N LEU A 77 6.92 -13.77 6.76
CA LEU A 77 7.89 -13.68 7.85
C LEU A 77 9.17 -12.97 7.44
N ARG A 78 9.73 -13.30 6.27
CA ARG A 78 10.91 -12.62 5.74
C ARG A 78 10.65 -11.13 5.51
N ARG A 79 9.48 -10.77 4.96
CA ARG A 79 9.10 -9.37 4.73
C ARG A 79 8.90 -8.59 6.04
N VAL A 80 8.29 -9.20 7.05
CA VAL A 80 8.11 -8.56 8.38
C VAL A 80 9.47 -8.45 9.08
N ARG A 81 10.27 -9.51 9.06
CA ARG A 81 11.61 -9.55 9.66
C ARG A 81 12.51 -8.48 9.06
N SER A 82 12.58 -8.38 7.73
CA SER A 82 13.44 -7.40 7.07
C SER A 82 13.11 -5.98 7.49
N ARG A 83 11.84 -5.66 7.74
CA ARG A 83 11.42 -4.32 8.20
C ARG A 83 11.71 -4.08 9.69
N ILE A 84 11.66 -5.12 10.52
CA ILE A 84 11.96 -5.02 11.96
C ILE A 84 13.46 -4.99 12.22
N SER A 85 14.26 -5.72 11.43
CA SER A 85 15.72 -5.78 11.62
C SER A 85 16.39 -4.42 11.50
N PHE A 86 15.88 -3.53 10.64
CA PHE A 86 16.38 -2.16 10.54
C PHE A 86 16.10 -1.31 11.78
N LEU A 87 15.14 -1.69 12.63
CA LEU A 87 14.74 -0.90 13.81
C LEU A 87 15.44 -1.34 15.09
N HIS A 88 15.96 -2.57 15.14
CA HIS A 88 16.65 -3.12 16.31
C HIS A 88 18.00 -3.63 15.86
N ALA A 89 19.01 -2.75 15.81
CA ALA A 89 20.37 -3.20 15.57
C ALA A 89 20.83 -4.06 16.77
N GLY A 90 21.11 -5.35 16.53
CA GLY A 90 21.89 -6.18 17.47
C GLY A 90 21.14 -7.22 18.31
N GLU A 91 19.81 -7.15 18.52
CA GLU A 91 19.08 -8.17 19.29
C GLU A 91 18.27 -9.15 18.40
N GLU A 92 18.96 -10.15 17.85
CA GLU A 92 18.38 -11.20 17.00
C GLU A 92 17.19 -11.93 17.69
N ARG A 93 17.24 -12.10 19.02
CA ARG A 93 16.14 -12.71 19.80
C ARG A 93 14.86 -11.88 19.73
N MET A 94 14.95 -10.57 19.95
CA MET A 94 13.80 -9.66 19.93
C MET A 94 13.20 -9.57 18.52
N ILE A 95 14.05 -9.55 17.48
CA ILE A 95 13.62 -9.57 16.08
C ILE A 95 12.79 -10.83 15.79
N ARG A 96 13.25 -12.00 16.22
CA ARG A 96 12.52 -13.28 16.03
C ARG A 96 11.17 -13.30 16.74
N ILE A 97 11.12 -12.88 18.01
CA ILE A 97 9.88 -12.84 18.79
C ILE A 97 8.85 -11.89 18.16
N ARG A 98 9.28 -10.67 17.83
CA ARG A 98 8.39 -9.64 17.25
C ARG A 98 7.91 -10.03 15.86
N SER A 99 8.79 -10.55 15.02
CA SER A 99 8.43 -11.00 13.68
C SER A 99 7.44 -12.17 13.71
N ALA A 100 7.69 -13.18 14.55
CA ALA A 100 6.77 -14.30 14.74
C ALA A 100 5.38 -13.83 15.23
N GLY A 101 5.34 -12.96 16.23
CA GLY A 101 4.08 -12.42 16.78
C GLY A 101 3.27 -11.65 15.74
N TYR A 102 3.90 -10.78 14.96
CA TYR A 102 3.20 -10.03 13.91
C TYR A 102 2.75 -10.94 12.77
N THR A 103 3.56 -11.93 12.37
CA THR A 103 3.12 -12.90 11.35
C THR A 103 1.93 -13.73 11.80
N LEU A 104 1.88 -14.13 13.07
CA LEU A 104 0.77 -14.90 13.62
C LEU A 104 -0.52 -14.08 13.62
N ILE A 105 -0.46 -12.81 14.05
CA ILE A 105 -1.60 -11.89 13.97
C ILE A 105 -2.10 -11.75 12.52
N THR A 106 -1.19 -11.58 11.56
CA THR A 106 -1.56 -11.45 10.15
C THR A 106 -2.18 -12.73 9.58
N LEU A 107 -1.71 -13.91 10.02
CA LEU A 107 -2.24 -15.21 9.64
C LEU A 107 -3.66 -15.41 10.20
N VAL A 108 -3.86 -15.11 11.48
CA VAL A 108 -5.18 -15.23 12.14
C VAL A 108 -6.23 -14.40 11.42
N VAL A 109 -5.91 -13.17 11.02
CA VAL A 109 -6.84 -12.33 10.27
C VAL A 109 -7.23 -12.94 8.92
N VAL A 110 -6.25 -13.48 8.18
CA VAL A 110 -6.51 -14.13 6.88
C VAL A 110 -7.36 -15.39 7.07
N VAL A 111 -7.06 -16.21 8.08
CA VAL A 111 -7.82 -17.43 8.37
C VAL A 111 -9.25 -17.10 8.80
N VAL A 112 -9.44 -16.13 9.71
CA VAL A 112 -10.78 -15.74 10.17
C VAL A 112 -11.62 -15.20 9.02
N MET A 113 -11.08 -14.28 8.21
CA MET A 113 -11.79 -13.74 7.05
C MET A 113 -12.00 -14.79 5.94
N GLY A 114 -11.08 -15.74 5.77
CA GLY A 114 -11.20 -16.84 4.82
C GLY A 114 -12.30 -17.83 5.22
N VAL A 115 -12.38 -18.16 6.51
CA VAL A 115 -13.45 -19.00 7.06
C VAL A 115 -14.80 -18.29 6.95
N THR A 116 -14.87 -16.98 7.27
CA THR A 116 -16.14 -16.24 7.08
C THR A 116 -16.56 -16.20 5.61
N ALA A 117 -15.62 -16.07 4.67
CA ALA A 117 -15.91 -16.14 3.24
C ALA A 117 -16.53 -17.49 2.85
N LEU A 118 -15.98 -18.61 3.31
CA LEU A 118 -16.48 -19.95 2.98
C LEU A 118 -17.91 -20.21 3.52
N VAL A 119 -18.27 -19.56 4.63
CA VAL A 119 -19.53 -19.78 5.33
C VAL A 119 -20.64 -18.89 4.79
N PHE A 120 -20.35 -17.59 4.59
CA PHE A 120 -21.37 -16.59 4.28
C PHE A 120 -21.51 -16.29 2.79
N ALA A 121 -20.44 -16.46 2.00
CA ALA A 121 -20.52 -16.16 0.58
C ALA A 121 -21.05 -17.36 -0.22
N SER A 122 -22.09 -17.09 -1.01
CA SER A 122 -22.76 -18.09 -1.83
C SER A 122 -21.95 -18.39 -3.10
N SER A 123 -21.47 -17.32 -3.76
CA SER A 123 -20.73 -17.44 -5.02
C SER A 123 -19.23 -17.63 -4.81
N TRP A 124 -18.59 -18.42 -5.67
CA TRP A 124 -17.13 -18.55 -5.69
C TRP A 124 -16.41 -17.23 -5.95
N MET A 125 -17.03 -16.32 -6.71
CA MET A 125 -16.49 -14.99 -6.97
C MET A 125 -16.46 -14.13 -5.70
N SER A 126 -17.57 -14.08 -4.96
CA SER A 126 -17.64 -13.38 -3.68
C SER A 126 -16.64 -13.96 -2.66
N ARG A 127 -16.47 -15.29 -2.61
CA ARG A 127 -15.44 -15.94 -1.78
C ARG A 127 -14.03 -15.47 -2.14
N PHE A 128 -13.70 -15.45 -3.44
CA PHE A 128 -12.39 -15.01 -3.91
C PHE A 128 -12.13 -13.53 -3.60
N THR A 129 -13.13 -12.67 -3.75
CA THR A 129 -12.99 -11.23 -3.49
C THR A 129 -12.83 -10.92 -2.00
N ILE A 130 -13.56 -11.62 -1.12
CA ILE A 130 -13.36 -11.52 0.33
C ILE A 130 -11.97 -12.04 0.74
N LEU A 131 -11.49 -13.13 0.12
CA LEU A 131 -10.13 -13.65 0.37
C LEU A 131 -9.05 -12.65 -0.07
N LEU A 132 -9.24 -11.98 -1.20
CA LEU A 132 -8.37 -10.89 -1.66
C LEU A 132 -8.40 -9.70 -0.69
N ALA A 133 -9.59 -9.32 -0.22
CA ALA A 133 -9.73 -8.30 0.81
C ALA A 133 -9.04 -8.71 2.12
N ALA A 134 -9.08 -9.99 2.50
CA ALA A 134 -8.39 -10.51 3.68
C ALA A 134 -6.88 -10.37 3.56
N PHE A 135 -6.31 -10.69 2.40
CA PHE A 135 -4.89 -10.49 2.14
C PHE A 135 -4.50 -9.00 2.21
N TYR A 136 -5.33 -8.12 1.65
CA TYR A 136 -5.12 -6.67 1.74
C TYR A 136 -5.15 -6.16 3.19
N VAL A 137 -6.18 -6.52 3.96
CA VAL A 137 -6.33 -6.13 5.38
C VAL A 137 -5.15 -6.64 6.20
N SER A 138 -4.70 -7.87 5.94
CA SER A 138 -3.52 -8.46 6.59
C SER A 138 -2.26 -7.63 6.34
N GLY A 139 -2.05 -7.19 5.09
CA GLY A 139 -0.97 -6.26 4.74
C GLY A 139 -1.06 -4.94 5.51
N VAL A 140 -2.25 -4.32 5.54
CA VAL A 140 -2.47 -3.07 6.28
C VAL A 140 -2.20 -3.23 7.77
N ILE A 141 -2.63 -4.33 8.40
CA ILE A 141 -2.39 -4.60 9.81
C ILE A 141 -0.90 -4.74 10.09
N SER A 142 -0.16 -5.45 9.23
CA SER A 142 1.30 -5.55 9.32
C SER A 142 1.95 -4.16 9.28
N ASP A 143 1.54 -3.32 8.33
CA ASP A 143 2.04 -1.95 8.19
C ASP A 143 1.72 -1.09 9.43
N LEU A 144 0.53 -1.22 10.01
CA LEU A 144 0.15 -0.52 11.25
C LEU A 144 0.97 -0.98 12.45
N LEU A 145 1.24 -2.28 12.58
CA LEU A 145 2.04 -2.83 13.68
C LEU A 145 3.50 -2.36 13.60
N ILE A 146 4.10 -2.41 12.41
CA ILE A 146 5.46 -1.92 12.17
C ILE A 146 5.52 -0.40 12.34
N GLY A 147 4.54 0.34 11.81
CA GLY A 147 4.48 1.80 11.95
C GLY A 147 4.36 2.25 13.41
N ARG A 148 3.64 1.50 14.26
CA ARG A 148 3.63 1.73 15.71
C ARG A 148 5.01 1.52 16.35
N LEU A 149 5.74 0.50 15.92
CA LEU A 149 7.10 0.23 16.41
C LEU A 149 8.06 1.36 16.01
N GLN A 150 8.02 1.81 14.75
CA GLN A 150 8.80 2.95 14.26
C GLN A 150 8.48 4.23 15.03
N LYS A 151 7.19 4.53 15.24
CA LYS A 151 6.78 5.71 16.01
C LYS A 151 7.27 5.63 17.45
N LYS A 152 7.18 4.45 18.08
CA LYS A 152 7.69 4.22 19.42
C LYS A 152 9.20 4.46 19.48
N LEU A 153 9.95 3.97 18.49
CA LEU A 153 11.39 4.21 18.38
C LEU A 153 11.70 5.71 18.32
N LEU A 154 10.98 6.50 17.50
CA LEU A 154 11.17 7.95 17.42
C LEU A 154 10.93 8.67 18.78
N TYR A 155 9.89 8.25 19.53
CA TYR A 155 9.67 8.79 20.88
C TYR A 155 10.80 8.41 21.84
N ASP A 156 11.26 7.16 21.77
CA ASP A 156 12.33 6.66 22.64
C ASP A 156 13.67 7.34 22.30
N GLU A 157 13.95 7.61 21.02
CA GLU A 157 15.12 8.38 20.55
C GLU A 157 15.06 9.83 21.01
N SER A 158 13.91 10.49 20.90
CA SER A 158 13.72 11.85 21.41
C SER A 158 13.95 11.94 22.92
N SER A 159 13.56 10.90 23.68
CA SER A 159 13.82 10.81 25.12
C SER A 159 15.31 10.62 25.38
N MET A 160 15.95 9.70 24.67
CA MET A 160 17.39 9.44 24.79
C MET A 160 18.22 10.70 24.53
N ILE A 161 17.89 11.47 23.49
CA ILE A 161 18.57 12.74 23.19
C ILE A 161 18.41 13.75 24.35
N LEU A 162 17.25 13.78 25.01
CA LEU A 162 17.02 14.62 26.18
C LEU A 162 17.87 14.16 27.37
N ASP A 163 18.00 12.85 27.58
CA ASP A 163 18.82 12.28 28.65
C ASP A 163 20.32 12.54 28.40
N ILE A 164 20.81 12.34 27.17
CA ILE A 164 22.19 12.69 26.76
C ILE A 164 22.45 14.18 27.01
N ARG A 165 21.50 15.04 26.64
CA ARG A 165 21.61 16.49 26.88
C ARG A 165 21.77 16.80 28.37
N HIS A 166 21.00 16.13 29.24
CA HIS A 166 21.06 16.34 30.68
C HIS A 166 22.39 15.86 31.28
N GLU A 167 22.88 14.69 30.87
CA GLU A 167 24.18 14.16 31.32
C GLU A 167 25.35 15.02 30.81
N TYR A 168 25.24 15.55 29.59
CA TYR A 168 26.28 16.41 29.03
C TYR A 168 26.38 17.77 29.73
N HIS A 169 25.25 18.32 30.18
CA HIS A 169 25.26 19.51 31.04
C HIS A 169 26.03 19.31 32.35
N GLN A 170 26.20 18.07 32.81
CA GLN A 170 26.90 17.76 34.06
C GLN A 170 28.36 17.35 33.81
N THR A 171 28.59 16.52 32.80
CA THR A 171 29.89 15.89 32.58
C THR A 171 30.77 16.64 31.59
N HIS A 172 30.17 17.42 30.68
CA HIS A 172 30.84 18.03 29.51
C HIS A 172 31.66 17.05 28.65
N MET A 173 31.44 15.74 28.82
CA MET A 173 32.13 14.68 28.10
C MET A 173 31.10 13.88 27.30
N VAL A 174 31.24 13.90 25.97
CA VAL A 174 30.28 13.26 25.07
C VAL A 174 30.17 11.76 25.32
N GLN A 175 31.30 11.07 25.46
CA GLN A 175 31.34 9.62 25.67
C GLN A 175 30.62 9.23 26.98
N VAL A 176 31.02 9.83 28.11
CA VAL A 176 30.43 9.55 29.42
C VAL A 176 28.93 9.88 29.43
N SER A 177 28.53 10.97 28.76
CA SER A 177 27.12 11.34 28.64
C SER A 177 26.30 10.28 27.90
N LEU A 178 26.85 9.69 26.84
CA LEU A 178 26.19 8.63 26.07
C LEU A 178 26.08 7.33 26.88
N GLU A 179 27.15 6.96 27.59
CA GLU A 179 27.19 5.77 28.43
C GLU A 179 26.17 5.87 29.59
N ASN A 180 26.21 6.97 30.35
CA ASN A 180 25.27 7.23 31.44
C ASN A 180 23.82 7.33 30.96
N ALA A 181 23.58 8.01 29.82
CA ALA A 181 22.25 8.08 29.24
C ALA A 181 21.76 6.70 28.81
N ALA A 182 22.64 5.84 28.28
CA ALA A 182 22.27 4.48 27.87
C ALA A 182 21.79 3.60 29.04
N GLU A 183 22.23 3.85 30.27
CA GLU A 183 21.76 3.14 31.46
C GLU A 183 20.32 3.51 31.85
N ARG A 184 19.92 4.76 31.61
CA ARG A 184 18.57 5.27 31.92
C ARG A 184 17.58 5.09 30.77
N CYS A 185 18.11 4.89 29.56
CA CYS A 185 17.32 4.74 28.35
C CYS A 185 16.61 3.39 28.26
N LYS A 186 15.55 3.36 27.45
CA LYS A 186 14.86 2.10 27.13
C LYS A 186 15.79 1.19 26.31
N PRO A 187 15.67 -0.15 26.45
CA PRO A 187 16.59 -1.09 25.81
C PRO A 187 16.77 -0.90 24.30
N ALA A 188 15.69 -0.58 23.58
CA ALA A 188 15.71 -0.43 22.13
C ALA A 188 16.65 0.70 21.62
N VAL A 189 16.76 1.80 22.38
CA VAL A 189 17.60 2.95 22.02
C VAL A 189 18.92 2.96 22.79
N ALA A 190 18.96 2.35 23.97
CA ALA A 190 20.18 2.19 24.77
C ALA A 190 21.31 1.49 23.99
N ILE A 191 20.98 0.51 23.15
CA ILE A 191 21.97 -0.16 22.30
C ILE A 191 22.63 0.82 21.34
N HIS A 192 21.86 1.73 20.74
CA HIS A 192 22.39 2.76 19.85
C HIS A 192 23.25 3.77 20.60
N ALA A 193 22.84 4.23 21.79
CA ALA A 193 23.68 5.10 22.62
C ALA A 193 25.03 4.45 22.96
N ARG A 194 25.04 3.16 23.35
CA ARG A 194 26.28 2.41 23.62
C ARG A 194 27.14 2.23 22.37
N GLN A 195 26.53 1.92 21.24
CA GLN A 195 27.25 1.81 19.96
C GLN A 195 27.92 3.14 19.62
N ILE A 196 27.20 4.26 19.75
CA ILE A 196 27.78 5.58 19.49
C ILE A 196 28.91 5.90 20.48
N ALA A 197 28.76 5.58 21.77
CA ALA A 197 29.84 5.72 22.74
C ALA A 197 31.06 4.85 22.40
N SER A 198 30.84 3.62 21.91
CA SER A 198 31.92 2.71 21.52
C SER A 198 32.69 3.20 20.29
N ILE A 199 32.06 3.94 19.38
CA ILE A 199 32.74 4.57 18.24
C ILE A 199 33.77 5.59 18.74
N LEU A 200 33.44 6.35 19.79
CA LEU A 200 34.34 7.37 20.36
C LEU A 200 35.56 6.77 21.05
N SER A 201 35.46 5.53 21.52
CA SER A 201 36.54 4.79 22.21
C SER A 201 37.23 3.74 21.33
N ALA A 202 36.83 3.64 20.06
CA ALA A 202 37.41 2.68 19.13
C ALA A 202 38.85 3.06 18.74
N VAL A 203 39.62 2.05 18.32
CA VAL A 203 40.99 2.26 17.81
C VAL A 203 40.96 3.03 16.48
N ASP A 204 39.97 2.74 15.64
CA ASP A 204 39.66 3.51 14.42
C ASP A 204 38.20 3.99 14.46
N PRO A 205 37.95 5.16 15.06
CA PRO A 205 36.62 5.73 15.14
C PRO A 205 35.97 6.03 13.79
N GLN A 206 36.76 6.32 12.74
CA GLN A 206 36.24 6.75 11.44
C GLN A 206 35.61 5.59 10.67
N ASP A 207 36.32 4.47 10.62
CA ASP A 207 35.81 3.24 10.00
C ASP A 207 34.57 2.71 10.75
N GLU A 208 34.59 2.75 12.08
CA GLU A 208 33.48 2.27 12.90
C GLU A 208 32.23 3.16 12.77
N LEU A 209 32.42 4.48 12.61
CA LEU A 209 31.34 5.41 12.29
C LEU A 209 30.71 5.13 10.93
N GLN A 210 31.53 4.83 9.91
CA GLN A 210 31.02 4.49 8.58
C GLN A 210 30.21 3.20 8.61
N ARG A 211 30.71 2.17 9.32
CA ARG A 211 29.94 0.93 9.55
C ARG A 211 28.60 1.25 10.21
N TYR A 212 28.57 2.12 11.22
CA TYR A 212 27.32 2.52 11.87
C TYR A 212 26.34 3.21 10.91
N TYR A 213 26.82 4.06 10.00
CA TYR A 213 25.97 4.72 9.00
C TYR A 213 25.28 3.75 8.05
N ASP A 214 25.85 2.58 7.78
CA ASP A 214 25.21 1.55 6.95
C ASP A 214 24.07 0.81 7.68
N ILE A 215 24.14 0.73 9.01
CA ILE A 215 23.19 -0.01 9.88
C ILE A 215 22.21 0.88 10.65
N ALA A 216 22.42 2.21 10.68
CA ALA A 216 21.62 3.13 11.48
C ALA A 216 20.11 3.08 11.09
N PRO A 217 19.20 3.11 12.08
CA PRO A 217 17.77 2.85 11.85
C PRO A 217 17.06 4.00 11.11
N ASN A 218 17.55 5.23 11.25
CA ASN A 218 17.00 6.42 10.62
C ASN A 218 18.08 7.52 10.49
N ARG A 219 17.72 8.63 9.84
CA ARG A 219 18.63 9.77 9.67
C ARG A 219 19.06 10.36 11.01
N TYR A 220 18.16 10.43 12.00
CA TYR A 220 18.42 11.12 13.27
C TYR A 220 19.55 10.46 14.05
N MET A 221 19.61 9.13 14.04
CA MET A 221 20.71 8.38 14.64
C MET A 221 22.05 8.62 13.92
N LYS A 222 22.04 8.76 12.59
CA LYS A 222 23.25 9.19 11.85
C LYS A 222 23.70 10.61 12.24
N GLN A 223 22.73 11.51 12.45
CA GLN A 223 22.95 12.90 12.89
C GLN A 223 23.63 12.91 14.26
N LEU A 224 23.05 12.16 15.20
CA LEU A 224 23.55 12.02 16.55
C LEU A 224 24.97 11.45 16.55
N ALA A 225 25.21 10.33 15.85
CA ALA A 225 26.53 9.71 15.79
C ALA A 225 27.59 10.64 15.19
N GLY A 226 27.26 11.35 14.09
CA GLY A 226 28.20 12.29 13.46
C GLY A 226 28.55 13.48 14.35
N VAL A 227 27.53 14.07 15.00
CA VAL A 227 27.73 15.19 15.92
C VAL A 227 28.51 14.76 17.16
N SER A 228 28.15 13.62 17.76
CA SER A 228 28.85 13.08 18.93
C SER A 228 30.31 12.75 18.60
N TYR A 229 30.58 12.17 17.43
CA TYR A 229 31.95 11.92 16.95
C TYR A 229 32.78 13.21 16.86
N ARG A 230 32.24 14.23 16.17
CA ARG A 230 32.94 15.49 15.96
C ARG A 230 33.26 16.20 17.28
N ILE A 231 32.30 16.25 18.20
CA ILE A 231 32.52 16.95 19.48
C ILE A 231 33.39 16.12 20.43
N GLY A 232 33.36 14.79 20.30
CA GLY A 232 34.32 13.92 20.99
C GLY A 232 35.76 14.12 20.52
N GLU A 233 35.98 14.32 19.22
CA GLU A 233 37.32 14.47 18.62
C GLU A 233 37.89 15.89 18.77
N TYR A 234 37.07 16.92 18.48
CA TYR A 234 37.53 18.32 18.42
C TYR A 234 37.18 19.13 19.68
N GLY A 235 36.37 18.57 20.58
CA GLY A 235 35.82 19.30 21.71
C GLY A 235 34.62 20.18 21.33
N ASP A 236 34.00 20.77 22.35
CA ASP A 236 32.94 21.78 22.22
C ASP A 236 33.55 23.16 22.45
N ASN A 237 32.94 24.22 21.91
CA ASN A 237 33.44 25.60 22.12
C ASN A 237 33.53 25.92 23.61
N ASP A 238 34.48 26.80 23.99
CA ASP A 238 34.75 27.21 25.37
C ASP A 238 33.47 27.78 26.04
N VAL A 239 32.70 26.91 26.70
CA VAL A 239 31.53 27.27 27.51
C VAL A 239 31.89 28.34 28.58
N HIS A 240 33.16 28.37 28.98
CA HIS A 240 33.74 29.33 29.92
C HIS A 240 33.82 30.78 29.41
N ARG A 241 33.72 31.02 28.09
CA ARG A 241 33.70 32.37 27.49
C ARG A 241 32.29 32.95 27.30
N GLY A 242 31.25 32.25 27.73
CA GLY A 242 29.85 32.68 27.58
C GLY A 242 29.22 32.29 26.23
N GLU A 243 29.91 31.46 25.43
CA GLU A 243 29.41 30.94 24.16
C GLU A 243 28.45 29.75 24.38
N ARG A 244 27.43 29.61 23.51
CA ARG A 244 26.50 28.47 23.55
C ARG A 244 27.25 27.19 23.13
N SER A 245 27.12 26.13 23.92
CA SER A 245 27.55 24.78 23.52
C SER A 245 26.94 24.37 22.18
N ILE A 246 27.82 24.01 21.24
CA ILE A 246 27.47 23.49 19.92
C ILE A 246 26.69 22.18 20.12
N TYR A 247 27.18 21.29 20.99
CA TYR A 247 26.53 19.99 21.18
C TYR A 247 25.08 20.11 21.65
N LEU A 248 24.84 20.95 22.65
CA LEU A 248 23.50 21.15 23.20
C LEU A 248 22.54 21.75 22.19
N SER A 249 23.03 22.67 21.34
CA SER A 249 22.28 23.23 20.22
C SER A 249 21.91 22.13 19.22
N MET A 250 22.87 21.29 18.82
CA MET A 250 22.66 20.21 17.86
C MET A 250 21.74 19.10 18.37
N LEU A 251 21.84 18.71 19.64
CA LEU A 251 20.89 17.78 20.26
C LEU A 251 19.46 18.36 20.25
N GLY A 252 19.32 19.68 20.48
CA GLY A 252 18.03 20.37 20.38
C GLY A 252 17.46 20.33 18.96
N ASN A 253 18.32 20.60 17.97
CA ASN A 253 18.00 20.61 16.56
C ASN A 253 17.50 19.25 16.03
N ILE A 254 18.19 18.16 16.39
CA ILE A 254 17.80 16.79 16.02
C ILE A 254 16.43 16.46 16.64
N ARG A 255 16.23 16.81 17.91
CA ARG A 255 14.98 16.55 18.63
C ARG A 255 13.79 17.29 18.03
N GLU A 256 14.00 18.53 17.57
CA GLU A 256 12.95 19.31 16.89
C GLU A 256 12.49 18.64 15.58
N GLU A 257 13.44 18.16 14.77
CA GLU A 257 13.13 17.42 13.54
C GLU A 257 12.36 16.12 13.84
N ILE A 258 12.75 15.37 14.89
CA ILE A 258 12.02 14.18 15.34
C ILE A 258 10.58 14.54 15.72
N HIS A 259 10.36 15.64 16.45
CA HIS A 259 9.02 16.06 16.86
C HIS A 259 8.12 16.46 15.69
N LEU A 260 8.66 17.16 14.68
CA LEU A 260 7.90 17.45 13.46
C LEU A 260 7.46 16.16 12.76
N ASP A 261 8.35 15.18 12.66
CA ASP A 261 8.06 13.91 12.00
C ASP A 261 7.04 13.06 12.78
N ILE A 262 7.14 13.03 14.11
CA ILE A 262 6.14 12.43 15.00
C ILE A 262 4.78 13.10 14.78
N SER A 263 4.71 14.43 14.86
CA SER A 263 3.47 15.20 14.70
C SER A 263 2.80 14.95 13.35
N ARG A 264 3.60 14.92 12.27
CA ARG A 264 3.14 14.57 10.92
C ARG A 264 2.53 13.17 10.89
N ARG A 265 3.25 12.16 11.38
CA ARG A 265 2.79 10.75 11.38
C ARG A 265 1.51 10.59 12.21
N GLU A 266 1.43 11.22 13.38
CA GLU A 266 0.22 11.17 14.20
C GLU A 266 -0.99 11.85 13.57
N ARG A 267 -0.82 13.02 12.95
CA ARG A 267 -1.92 13.70 12.25
C ARG A 267 -2.47 12.82 11.12
N ILE A 268 -1.59 12.21 10.32
CA ILE A 268 -1.99 11.28 9.24
C ILE A 268 -2.75 10.09 9.81
N ASP A 269 -2.21 9.44 10.85
CA ASP A 269 -2.85 8.28 11.48
C ASP A 269 -4.22 8.62 12.05
N ARG A 270 -4.37 9.78 12.70
CA ARG A 270 -5.67 10.24 13.24
C ARG A 270 -6.67 10.51 12.11
N LEU A 271 -6.25 11.20 11.05
CA LEU A 271 -7.12 11.58 9.94
C LEU A 271 -7.54 10.40 9.04
N LEU A 272 -6.72 9.35 8.98
CA LEU A 272 -6.97 8.14 8.19
C LEU A 272 -7.37 6.92 9.05
N ALA A 273 -7.62 7.13 10.35
CA ALA A 273 -8.08 6.10 11.27
C ALA A 273 -9.45 5.56 10.80
N GLY A 274 -9.65 4.24 10.88
CA GLY A 274 -10.91 3.59 10.51
C GLY A 274 -11.23 3.55 9.01
N LEU A 275 -10.59 4.38 8.18
CA LEU A 275 -10.87 4.48 6.74
C LEU A 275 -10.68 3.16 5.97
N VAL A 276 -9.72 2.33 6.39
CA VAL A 276 -9.53 0.99 5.81
C VAL A 276 -10.70 0.05 6.13
N PHE A 277 -11.28 0.17 7.33
CA PHE A 277 -12.45 -0.62 7.70
C PHE A 277 -13.66 -0.22 6.84
N VAL A 278 -13.88 1.09 6.68
CA VAL A 278 -14.94 1.66 5.84
C VAL A 278 -14.81 1.19 4.39
N ALA A 279 -13.60 1.17 3.84
CA ALA A 279 -13.36 0.75 2.46
C ALA A 279 -13.56 -0.76 2.22
N VAL A 280 -13.34 -1.60 3.24
CA VAL A 280 -13.42 -3.07 3.13
C VAL A 280 -14.84 -3.58 3.40
N ALA A 281 -15.62 -2.89 4.24
CA ALA A 281 -16.96 -3.32 4.65
C ALA A 281 -17.91 -3.68 3.48
N PRO A 282 -17.96 -2.94 2.35
CA PRO A 282 -18.88 -3.24 1.25
C PRO A 282 -18.65 -4.59 0.59
N VAL A 283 -17.42 -5.11 0.60
CA VAL A 283 -17.09 -6.41 0.00
C VAL A 283 -17.92 -7.52 0.63
N PHE A 284 -18.16 -7.43 1.94
CA PHE A 284 -18.96 -8.40 2.69
C PHE A 284 -20.46 -8.23 2.49
N MET A 285 -20.91 -7.08 1.99
CA MET A 285 -22.33 -6.74 1.86
C MET A 285 -22.90 -7.09 0.48
N LEU A 286 -22.07 -7.43 -0.52
CA LEU A 286 -22.54 -7.76 -1.87
C LEU A 286 -23.57 -8.90 -1.90
N ASP A 287 -23.23 -10.07 -1.34
CA ASP A 287 -24.13 -11.23 -1.32
C ASP A 287 -25.38 -10.99 -0.45
N PRO A 288 -25.27 -10.44 0.78
CA PRO A 288 -26.44 -10.06 1.57
C PRO A 288 -27.39 -9.09 0.86
N ILE A 289 -26.86 -8.05 0.20
CA ILE A 289 -27.67 -7.07 -0.54
C ILE A 289 -28.36 -7.75 -1.73
N ARG A 290 -27.64 -8.62 -2.47
CA ARG A 290 -28.21 -9.37 -3.58
C ARG A 290 -29.37 -10.23 -3.12
N ASN A 291 -29.13 -11.07 -2.12
CA ASN A 291 -30.10 -12.04 -1.61
C ASN A 291 -31.34 -11.34 -1.03
N TRP A 292 -31.13 -10.26 -0.28
CA TRP A 292 -32.23 -9.43 0.21
C TRP A 292 -33.05 -8.86 -0.95
N SER A 293 -32.38 -8.27 -1.96
CA SER A 293 -33.06 -7.69 -3.13
C SER A 293 -33.85 -8.74 -3.91
N GLU A 294 -33.26 -9.91 -4.18
CA GLU A 294 -33.92 -11.02 -4.91
C GLU A 294 -35.09 -11.62 -4.11
N SER A 295 -34.99 -11.66 -2.78
CA SER A 295 -36.08 -12.17 -1.92
C SER A 295 -37.28 -11.24 -1.84
N MET A 296 -37.04 -9.92 -1.81
CA MET A 296 -38.10 -8.92 -1.73
C MET A 296 -38.68 -8.58 -3.10
N PHE A 297 -37.84 -8.58 -4.13
CA PHE A 297 -38.18 -8.20 -5.50
C PHE A 297 -37.55 -9.20 -6.49
N PRO A 298 -38.24 -10.32 -6.81
CA PRO A 298 -37.69 -11.37 -7.67
C PRO A 298 -37.25 -10.88 -9.06
N ILE A 299 -37.93 -9.86 -9.60
CA ILE A 299 -37.60 -9.23 -10.89
C ILE A 299 -36.22 -8.55 -10.90
N VAL A 300 -35.66 -8.16 -9.74
CA VAL A 300 -34.29 -7.61 -9.65
C VAL A 300 -33.24 -8.65 -10.10
N SER A 301 -33.54 -9.94 -9.96
CA SER A 301 -32.61 -10.99 -10.37
C SER A 301 -32.36 -10.99 -11.88
N GLU A 302 -33.30 -10.49 -12.69
CA GLU A 302 -33.09 -10.27 -14.12
C GLU A 302 -31.97 -9.26 -14.36
N TYR A 303 -31.96 -8.15 -13.61
CA TYR A 303 -30.88 -7.17 -13.68
C TYR A 303 -29.53 -7.78 -13.27
N TYR A 304 -29.44 -8.46 -12.12
CA TYR A 304 -28.16 -9.02 -11.64
C TYR A 304 -27.56 -10.07 -12.58
N ASN A 305 -28.42 -10.81 -13.29
CA ASN A 305 -27.99 -11.84 -14.24
C ASN A 305 -27.85 -11.33 -15.68
N SER A 306 -28.28 -10.09 -15.96
CA SER A 306 -28.08 -9.42 -17.25
C SER A 306 -26.62 -9.00 -17.47
N ALA A 307 -26.28 -8.65 -18.72
CA ALA A 307 -24.98 -8.07 -19.06
C ALA A 307 -24.64 -6.85 -18.18
N TRP A 308 -25.60 -5.95 -17.95
CA TRP A 308 -25.42 -4.75 -17.12
C TRP A 308 -25.17 -5.07 -15.65
N GLY A 309 -25.85 -6.09 -15.11
CA GLY A 309 -25.59 -6.60 -13.77
C GLY A 309 -24.16 -7.13 -13.61
N LEU A 310 -23.71 -7.93 -14.58
CA LEU A 310 -22.34 -8.47 -14.58
C LEU A 310 -21.28 -7.37 -14.74
N TYR A 311 -21.51 -6.38 -15.62
CA TYR A 311 -20.61 -5.22 -15.76
C TYR A 311 -20.57 -4.36 -14.50
N SER A 312 -21.71 -4.14 -13.84
CA SER A 312 -21.75 -3.37 -12.59
C SER A 312 -21.01 -4.09 -11.45
N LEU A 313 -21.18 -5.42 -11.35
CA LEU A 313 -20.46 -6.26 -10.40
C LEU A 313 -18.94 -6.26 -10.65
N LEU A 314 -18.52 -6.41 -11.91
CA LEU A 314 -17.10 -6.32 -12.29
C LEU A 314 -16.53 -4.94 -11.95
N THR A 315 -17.26 -3.88 -12.27
CA THR A 315 -16.85 -2.50 -11.98
C THR A 315 -16.68 -2.28 -10.48
N LEU A 316 -17.55 -2.86 -9.65
CA LEU A 316 -17.41 -2.84 -8.19
C LEU A 316 -16.14 -3.54 -7.73
N TYR A 317 -15.82 -4.72 -8.26
CA TYR A 317 -14.59 -5.42 -7.90
C TYR A 317 -13.33 -4.65 -8.30
N VAL A 318 -13.30 -4.09 -9.52
CA VAL A 318 -12.20 -3.22 -9.96
C VAL A 318 -12.08 -2.00 -9.04
N THR A 319 -13.21 -1.40 -8.68
CA THR A 319 -13.28 -0.27 -7.76
C THR A 319 -12.69 -0.61 -6.39
N PHE A 320 -13.03 -1.78 -5.81
CA PHE A 320 -12.47 -2.23 -4.54
C PHE A 320 -10.95 -2.39 -4.60
N ILE A 321 -10.45 -3.04 -5.65
CA ILE A 321 -9.00 -3.23 -5.86
C ILE A 321 -8.28 -1.88 -5.98
N LEU A 322 -8.80 -0.96 -6.80
CA LEU A 322 -8.23 0.37 -6.99
C LEU A 322 -8.23 1.19 -5.69
N CYS A 323 -9.32 1.13 -4.92
CA CYS A 323 -9.41 1.80 -3.62
C CYS A 323 -8.41 1.22 -2.61
N PHE A 324 -8.27 -0.10 -2.56
CA PHE A 324 -7.29 -0.76 -1.69
C PHE A 324 -5.85 -0.36 -2.04
N LEU A 325 -5.48 -0.39 -3.32
CA LEU A 325 -4.16 0.05 -3.77
C LEU A 325 -3.92 1.53 -3.45
N SER A 326 -4.89 2.39 -3.74
CA SER A 326 -4.78 3.83 -3.51
C SER A 326 -4.65 4.18 -2.02
N LEU A 327 -5.44 3.55 -1.14
CA LEU A 327 -5.36 3.75 0.31
C LEU A 327 -4.00 3.31 0.88
N ARG A 328 -3.42 2.24 0.33
CA ARG A 328 -2.09 1.79 0.71
C ARG A 328 -1.02 2.83 0.36
N ILE A 329 -1.09 3.41 -0.84
CA ILE A 329 -0.18 4.46 -1.30
C ILE A 329 -0.35 5.73 -0.45
N ILE A 330 -1.58 6.18 -0.19
CA ILE A 330 -1.86 7.41 0.57
C ILE A 330 -1.29 7.34 1.99
N ARG A 331 -1.35 6.16 2.64
CA ARG A 331 -0.78 5.93 3.97
C ARG A 331 0.76 6.00 4.02
N GLY A 332 1.44 6.05 2.87
CA GLY A 332 2.89 6.27 2.81
C GLY A 332 3.70 5.04 3.22
N VAL A 333 3.22 3.84 2.90
CA VAL A 333 3.88 2.56 3.22
C VAL A 333 5.14 2.31 2.37
N GLU A 334 5.39 3.13 1.35
CA GLU A 334 6.57 3.02 0.48
C GLU A 334 7.64 4.05 0.88
N ASP A 335 8.26 3.83 2.03
CA ASP A 335 9.50 4.52 2.45
C ASP A 335 10.70 3.59 2.22
N ASN A 336 10.74 2.92 1.06
CA ASN A 336 11.83 2.02 0.68
C ASN A 336 12.72 2.70 -0.36
N SER A 337 13.55 3.65 0.10
CA SER A 337 14.64 4.24 -0.67
C SER A 337 15.59 3.20 -1.29
N GLN A 338 15.69 2.01 -0.70
CA GLN A 338 16.51 0.89 -1.21
C GLN A 338 15.88 0.10 -2.39
N SER A 339 14.61 0.33 -2.75
CA SER A 339 13.99 -0.38 -3.88
C SER A 339 14.57 0.01 -5.25
N VAL A 340 15.21 1.18 -5.33
CA VAL A 340 15.75 1.77 -6.57
C VAL A 340 16.94 0.98 -7.15
N GLU A 341 17.76 0.34 -6.31
CA GLU A 341 18.95 -0.42 -6.76
C GLU A 341 18.65 -1.81 -7.34
N GLN A 342 17.44 -2.35 -7.13
CA GLN A 342 17.05 -3.68 -7.60
C GLN A 342 16.11 -3.65 -8.81
N GLU A 343 15.75 -2.46 -9.29
CA GLU A 343 14.81 -2.30 -10.40
C GLU A 343 15.35 -2.87 -11.72
N GLY A 344 14.45 -3.44 -12.53
CA GLY A 344 14.81 -3.87 -13.88
C GLY A 344 15.68 -5.13 -13.97
N ARG A 345 16.20 -5.72 -12.88
CA ARG A 345 17.06 -6.92 -12.96
C ARG A 345 16.40 -8.09 -13.68
N TRP A 346 15.12 -8.34 -13.42
CA TRP A 346 14.38 -9.39 -14.11
C TRP A 346 14.03 -9.03 -15.56
N LEU A 347 13.72 -7.75 -15.84
CA LEU A 347 13.47 -7.25 -17.20
C LEU A 347 14.73 -7.36 -18.08
N ASN A 348 15.89 -6.99 -17.52
CA ASN A 348 17.18 -7.12 -18.19
C ASN A 348 17.51 -8.60 -18.46
N ARG A 349 17.23 -9.52 -17.52
CA ARG A 349 17.36 -10.96 -17.74
C ARG A 349 16.45 -11.49 -18.85
N VAL A 350 15.23 -10.94 -18.97
CA VAL A 350 14.31 -11.30 -20.06
C VAL A 350 14.78 -10.72 -21.40
N LEU A 351 15.39 -9.53 -21.41
CA LEU A 351 15.98 -8.90 -22.59
C LEU A 351 17.23 -9.60 -23.14
N GLU A 352 17.87 -10.47 -22.38
CA GLU A 352 18.98 -11.30 -22.87
C GLU A 352 18.52 -12.27 -23.98
N ARG A 353 17.24 -12.62 -24.02
CA ARG A 353 16.66 -13.46 -25.09
C ARG A 353 16.54 -12.67 -26.39
N LYS A 354 17.21 -13.16 -27.45
CA LYS A 354 17.30 -12.49 -28.78
C LYS A 354 15.94 -12.05 -29.35
N TRP A 355 14.93 -12.90 -29.30
CA TRP A 355 13.58 -12.61 -29.81
C TRP A 355 12.89 -11.46 -29.07
N VAL A 356 13.05 -11.42 -27.73
CA VAL A 356 12.44 -10.36 -26.90
C VAL A 356 13.15 -9.03 -27.15
N LYS A 357 14.48 -9.06 -27.31
CA LYS A 357 15.26 -7.87 -27.64
C LYS A 357 14.83 -7.25 -28.96
N ILE A 358 14.56 -8.05 -29.99
CA ILE A 358 14.06 -7.56 -31.30
C ILE A 358 12.71 -6.86 -31.15
N ILE A 359 11.78 -7.46 -30.41
CA ILE A 359 10.44 -6.89 -30.17
C ILE A 359 10.54 -5.58 -29.38
N ALA A 360 11.34 -5.56 -28.31
CA ALA A 360 11.55 -4.38 -27.47
C ALA A 360 12.22 -3.24 -28.25
N MET A 361 13.21 -3.54 -29.09
CA MET A 361 13.88 -2.56 -29.95
C MET A 361 12.96 -1.98 -31.02
N ARG A 362 12.05 -2.80 -31.58
CA ARG A 362 11.06 -2.32 -32.56
C ARG A 362 10.04 -1.36 -31.94
N ALA A 363 9.68 -1.56 -30.68
CA ALA A 363 8.74 -0.69 -29.97
C ALA A 363 9.39 0.60 -29.43
N MET A 364 10.72 0.70 -29.45
CA MET A 364 11.46 1.89 -29.01
C MET A 364 11.69 2.83 -30.21
N PRO A 365 11.56 4.17 -30.03
CA PRO A 365 11.98 5.12 -31.05
C PRO A 365 13.50 5.05 -31.29
N PRO A 366 13.99 5.27 -32.53
CA PRO A 366 15.41 5.22 -32.83
C PRO A 366 16.20 6.24 -31.99
N ASP A 367 17.47 5.93 -31.68
CA ASP A 367 18.28 6.67 -30.71
C ASP A 367 18.42 8.17 -30.99
N HIS A 368 18.31 8.57 -32.25
CA HIS A 368 18.49 9.95 -32.73
C HIS A 368 17.17 10.76 -32.71
N HIS A 369 16.06 10.14 -32.30
CA HIS A 369 14.75 10.81 -32.22
C HIS A 369 14.64 11.60 -30.90
N PRO A 370 14.06 12.82 -30.88
CA PRO A 370 13.90 13.63 -29.66
C PRO A 370 13.13 12.91 -28.54
N ALA A 371 12.26 11.97 -28.90
CA ALA A 371 11.55 11.12 -27.93
C ALA A 371 12.50 10.21 -27.14
N SER A 372 13.54 9.66 -27.77
CA SER A 372 14.54 8.82 -27.10
C SER A 372 15.35 9.64 -26.08
N PHE A 373 15.73 10.88 -26.45
CA PHE A 373 16.40 11.81 -25.54
C PHE A 373 15.54 12.13 -24.32
N LYS A 374 14.26 12.48 -24.52
CA LYS A 374 13.32 12.73 -23.41
C LYS A 374 13.17 11.52 -22.48
N THR A 375 13.12 10.29 -23.03
CA THR A 375 13.03 9.07 -22.20
C THR A 375 14.32 8.83 -21.41
N LYS A 376 15.50 8.99 -22.02
CA LYS A 376 16.80 8.89 -21.32
C LYS A 376 16.90 9.94 -20.20
N GLN A 377 16.46 11.16 -20.46
CA GLN A 377 16.41 12.23 -19.46
C GLN A 377 15.47 11.88 -18.31
N ARG A 378 14.23 11.45 -18.58
CA ARG A 378 13.26 11.06 -17.52
C ARG A 378 13.78 9.90 -16.66
N LEU A 379 14.45 8.92 -17.26
CA LEU A 379 15.07 7.81 -16.53
C LEU A 379 16.18 8.30 -15.60
N ARG A 380 17.03 9.22 -16.06
CA ARG A 380 18.08 9.85 -15.26
C ARG A 380 17.50 10.68 -14.12
N ASP A 381 16.49 11.52 -14.41
CA ASP A 381 15.85 12.38 -13.40
C ASP A 381 15.08 11.55 -12.35
N ALA A 382 14.59 10.36 -12.73
CA ALA A 382 14.01 9.38 -11.81
C ALA A 382 15.07 8.52 -11.09
N SER A 383 16.37 8.71 -11.37
CA SER A 383 17.48 7.87 -10.89
C SER A 383 17.24 6.36 -11.08
N SER A 384 16.49 5.98 -12.12
CA SER A 384 16.10 4.58 -12.33
C SER A 384 17.24 3.80 -13.00
N SER A 385 17.47 2.59 -12.52
CA SER A 385 18.41 1.62 -13.13
C SER A 385 17.84 0.95 -14.39
N LEU A 386 16.62 1.30 -14.80
CA LEU A 386 15.98 0.77 -16.00
C LEU A 386 16.67 1.26 -17.28
N SER A 387 17.02 0.31 -18.15
CA SER A 387 17.45 0.63 -19.50
C SER A 387 16.26 1.11 -20.34
N PRO A 388 16.47 1.98 -21.36
CA PRO A 388 15.39 2.40 -22.27
C PRO A 388 14.66 1.21 -22.93
N ALA A 389 15.40 0.15 -23.26
CA ALA A 389 14.84 -1.08 -23.80
C ALA A 389 13.98 -1.85 -22.77
N ALA A 390 14.38 -1.86 -21.49
CA ALA A 390 13.60 -2.49 -20.41
C ALA A 390 12.28 -1.77 -20.18
N LEU A 391 12.26 -0.43 -20.26
CA LEU A 391 11.04 0.35 -20.18
C LEU A 391 10.09 0.04 -21.34
N ALA A 392 10.59 -0.03 -22.57
CA ALA A 392 9.78 -0.39 -23.74
C ALA A 392 9.17 -1.80 -23.60
N LEU A 393 9.97 -2.78 -23.13
CA LEU A 393 9.48 -4.12 -22.84
C LEU A 393 8.39 -4.12 -21.77
N GLN A 394 8.57 -3.36 -20.70
CA GLN A 394 7.57 -3.24 -19.63
C GLN A 394 6.24 -2.68 -20.15
N LYS A 395 6.26 -1.68 -21.03
CA LYS A 395 5.05 -1.12 -21.65
C LYS A 395 4.30 -2.16 -22.48
N LEU A 396 5.03 -2.92 -23.31
CA LEU A 396 4.44 -3.97 -24.13
C LEU A 396 3.83 -5.09 -23.26
N LEU A 397 4.55 -5.53 -22.22
CA LEU A 397 4.05 -6.58 -21.33
C LEU A 397 2.76 -6.15 -20.63
N ILE A 398 2.69 -4.91 -20.12
CA ILE A 398 1.47 -4.40 -19.48
C ILE A 398 0.33 -4.29 -20.48
N ALA A 399 0.59 -3.84 -21.71
CA ALA A 399 -0.44 -3.77 -22.76
C ALA A 399 -0.96 -5.17 -23.15
N ILE A 400 -0.08 -6.17 -23.31
CA ILE A 400 -0.45 -7.55 -23.63
C ILE A 400 -1.26 -8.18 -22.49
N ILE A 401 -0.81 -8.00 -21.24
CA ILE A 401 -1.54 -8.50 -20.06
C ILE A 401 -2.92 -7.85 -19.98
N ALA A 402 -3.02 -6.53 -20.17
CA ALA A 402 -4.31 -5.83 -20.18
C ALA A 402 -5.23 -6.34 -21.30
N PHE A 403 -4.71 -6.50 -22.52
CA PHE A 403 -5.48 -7.02 -23.66
C PHE A 403 -6.04 -8.42 -23.40
N THR A 404 -5.18 -9.35 -22.96
CA THR A 404 -5.58 -10.73 -22.65
C THR A 404 -6.58 -10.80 -21.49
N LEU A 405 -6.41 -9.95 -20.47
CA LEU A 405 -7.34 -9.87 -19.34
C LEU A 405 -8.71 -9.36 -19.76
N VAL A 406 -8.78 -8.29 -20.56
CA VAL A 406 -10.07 -7.73 -21.02
C VAL A 406 -10.82 -8.74 -21.91
N ILE A 407 -10.12 -9.41 -22.84
CA ILE A 407 -10.75 -10.47 -23.66
C ILE A 407 -11.24 -11.61 -22.78
N GLY A 408 -10.42 -12.07 -21.82
CA GLY A 408 -10.82 -13.13 -20.89
C GLY A 408 -12.08 -12.78 -20.10
N VAL A 409 -12.20 -11.53 -19.64
CA VAL A 409 -13.39 -11.02 -18.95
C VAL A 409 -14.61 -10.98 -19.87
N GLN A 410 -14.48 -10.47 -21.10
CA GLN A 410 -15.59 -10.43 -22.06
C GLN A 410 -16.11 -11.83 -22.38
N LEU A 411 -15.22 -12.79 -22.66
CA LEU A 411 -15.60 -14.18 -22.93
C LEU A 411 -16.29 -14.82 -21.72
N TRP A 412 -15.82 -14.52 -20.50
CA TRP A 412 -16.46 -14.98 -19.27
C TRP A 412 -17.88 -14.41 -19.10
N ILE A 413 -18.10 -13.13 -19.43
CA ILE A 413 -19.44 -12.50 -19.41
C ILE A 413 -20.38 -13.20 -20.39
N HIS A 414 -19.96 -13.41 -21.64
CA HIS A 414 -20.76 -14.13 -22.65
C HIS A 414 -21.11 -15.56 -22.20
N ALA A 415 -20.13 -16.28 -21.64
CA ALA A 415 -20.37 -17.61 -21.10
C ALA A 415 -21.34 -17.59 -19.91
N SER A 416 -21.24 -16.59 -19.04
CA SER A 416 -22.13 -16.42 -17.90
C SER A 416 -23.56 -16.07 -18.32
N ILE A 417 -23.75 -15.22 -19.33
CA ILE A 417 -25.08 -14.86 -19.85
C ILE A 417 -25.74 -16.08 -20.47
N ARG A 418 -25.01 -16.82 -21.33
CA ARG A 418 -25.50 -18.08 -21.91
C ARG A 418 -25.91 -19.09 -20.84
N GLY A 419 -25.09 -19.23 -19.79
CA GLY A 419 -25.41 -20.07 -18.63
C GLY A 419 -26.68 -19.61 -17.92
N ASN A 420 -26.84 -18.31 -17.69
CA ASN A 420 -28.02 -17.73 -17.03
C ASN A 420 -29.31 -17.87 -17.87
N ILE A 421 -29.22 -17.88 -19.21
CA ILE A 421 -30.37 -18.09 -20.10
C ILE A 421 -30.82 -19.57 -20.07
N LEU A 422 -29.88 -20.51 -20.05
CA LEU A 422 -30.14 -21.95 -19.93
C LEU A 422 -30.69 -22.34 -18.55
N GLU A 423 -30.11 -21.75 -17.50
CA GLU A 423 -30.44 -22.02 -16.10
C GLU A 423 -30.78 -20.71 -15.39
N PRO A 424 -31.98 -20.14 -15.61
CA PRO A 424 -32.39 -18.97 -14.86
C PRO A 424 -32.44 -19.29 -13.36
N ASN A 425 -32.23 -18.28 -12.52
CA ASN A 425 -32.27 -18.49 -11.07
C ASN A 425 -33.66 -19.02 -10.66
N GLU A 426 -33.69 -20.18 -9.99
CA GLU A 426 -34.91 -20.85 -9.52
C GLU A 426 -35.80 -19.90 -8.68
N ALA A 427 -35.20 -18.92 -7.99
CA ALA A 427 -35.95 -17.91 -7.23
C ALA A 427 -36.84 -17.01 -8.10
N ILE A 428 -36.50 -16.81 -9.38
CA ILE A 428 -37.26 -16.00 -10.35
C ILE A 428 -38.55 -16.72 -10.74
N THR A 429 -38.48 -18.03 -10.99
CA THR A 429 -39.64 -18.84 -11.37
C THR A 429 -40.53 -19.15 -10.19
N THR A 430 -39.93 -19.30 -9.00
CA THR A 430 -40.60 -19.85 -7.81
C THR A 430 -41.23 -18.77 -6.92
N GLY A 431 -40.81 -17.51 -7.00
CA GLY A 431 -41.40 -16.38 -6.26
C GLY A 431 -41.23 -16.46 -4.73
N GLY A 432 -40.55 -15.48 -4.13
CA GLY A 432 -40.23 -15.49 -2.69
C GLY A 432 -41.43 -15.65 -1.75
N ASN A 433 -42.56 -15.02 -2.08
CA ASN A 433 -43.76 -14.93 -1.22
C ASN A 433 -44.92 -15.87 -1.60
N GLN A 434 -44.69 -16.89 -2.43
CA GLN A 434 -45.74 -17.84 -2.82
C GLN A 434 -45.98 -18.95 -1.76
N PRO A 435 -47.20 -19.51 -1.65
CA PRO A 435 -47.48 -20.71 -0.85
C PRO A 435 -46.61 -21.91 -1.27
N GLU A 436 -46.23 -22.79 -0.33
CA GLU A 436 -45.30 -23.92 -0.60
C GLU A 436 -45.73 -24.82 -1.77
N ALA A 437 -47.03 -25.11 -1.90
CA ALA A 437 -47.57 -25.90 -3.01
C ALA A 437 -47.33 -25.25 -4.39
N GLN A 438 -47.37 -23.92 -4.47
CA GLN A 438 -47.13 -23.19 -5.72
C GLN A 438 -45.64 -23.04 -6.04
N LYS A 439 -44.80 -23.07 -5.01
CA LYS A 439 -43.34 -23.15 -5.18
C LYS A 439 -42.90 -24.47 -5.80
N GLU A 440 -43.47 -25.59 -5.36
CA GLU A 440 -43.14 -26.90 -5.95
C GLU A 440 -43.57 -26.99 -7.42
N LEU A 441 -44.77 -26.54 -7.77
CA LEU A 441 -45.24 -26.45 -9.16
C LEU A 441 -44.32 -25.57 -10.04
N SER A 442 -43.91 -24.42 -9.51
CA SER A 442 -43.00 -23.50 -10.23
C SER A 442 -41.58 -24.08 -10.40
N ARG A 443 -41.14 -24.92 -9.46
CA ARG A 443 -39.88 -25.66 -9.52
C ARG A 443 -39.92 -26.77 -10.58
N GLU A 444 -41.02 -27.52 -10.63
CA GLU A 444 -41.22 -28.54 -11.67
C GLU A 444 -41.25 -27.90 -13.06
N ARG A 445 -41.93 -26.75 -13.19
CA ARG A 445 -41.94 -25.94 -14.41
C ARG A 445 -40.52 -25.51 -14.81
N TYR A 446 -39.73 -24.99 -13.87
CA TYR A 446 -38.34 -24.60 -14.12
C TYR A 446 -37.48 -25.76 -14.65
N LEU A 447 -37.58 -26.94 -14.02
CA LEU A 447 -36.83 -28.13 -14.43
C LEU A 447 -37.24 -28.60 -15.83
N PHE A 448 -38.52 -28.47 -16.17
CA PHE A 448 -39.02 -28.78 -17.50
C PHE A 448 -38.52 -27.78 -18.55
N GLU A 449 -38.68 -26.47 -18.31
CA GLU A 449 -38.21 -25.40 -19.20
C GLU A 449 -36.70 -25.54 -19.49
N ARG A 450 -35.90 -25.82 -18.46
CA ARG A 450 -34.44 -26.03 -18.61
C ARG A 450 -34.11 -27.19 -19.55
N LYS A 451 -34.77 -28.34 -19.40
CA LYS A 451 -34.54 -29.51 -20.26
C LYS A 451 -34.97 -29.23 -21.68
N LEU A 452 -36.17 -28.66 -21.85
CA LEU A 452 -36.73 -28.31 -23.14
C LEU A 452 -35.85 -27.32 -23.91
N ILE A 453 -35.41 -26.23 -23.26
CA ILE A 453 -34.52 -25.23 -23.87
C ILE A 453 -33.18 -25.87 -24.26
N GLY A 454 -32.62 -26.74 -23.41
CA GLY A 454 -31.38 -27.48 -23.72
C GLY A 454 -31.52 -28.33 -24.99
N GLU A 455 -32.57 -29.13 -25.10
CA GLU A 455 -32.85 -29.98 -26.26
C GLU A 455 -33.10 -29.15 -27.54
N LEU A 456 -33.86 -28.06 -27.44
CA LEU A 456 -34.18 -27.19 -28.59
C LEU A 456 -32.98 -26.37 -29.08
N VAL A 457 -32.04 -26.06 -28.19
CA VAL A 457 -30.75 -25.45 -28.57
C VAL A 457 -29.90 -26.44 -29.36
N GLU A 458 -29.88 -27.72 -28.97
CA GLU A 458 -29.13 -28.79 -29.67
C GLU A 458 -29.73 -29.14 -31.04
N GLN A 459 -31.06 -29.09 -31.19
CA GLN A 459 -31.77 -29.48 -32.41
C GLN A 459 -31.67 -28.45 -33.55
N GLY A 460 -31.31 -27.20 -33.28
CA GLY A 460 -31.08 -26.20 -34.34
C GLY A 460 -32.34 -25.68 -35.07
N LEU A 461 -33.55 -26.01 -34.61
CA LEU A 461 -34.83 -25.61 -35.23
C LEU A 461 -35.01 -24.08 -35.26
N THR A 462 -35.70 -23.53 -36.28
CA THR A 462 -35.82 -22.07 -36.48
C THR A 462 -37.23 -21.63 -36.85
N GLY A 463 -37.70 -20.49 -36.31
CA GLY A 463 -38.96 -19.87 -36.72
C GLY A 463 -40.20 -20.63 -36.24
N LYS A 464 -41.15 -20.90 -37.14
CA LYS A 464 -42.42 -21.57 -36.82
C LYS A 464 -42.24 -23.02 -36.37
N GLU A 465 -41.24 -23.72 -36.89
CA GLU A 465 -40.93 -25.10 -36.47
C GLU A 465 -40.49 -25.19 -35.01
N LEU A 466 -39.87 -24.11 -34.49
CA LEU A 466 -39.48 -24.02 -33.08
C LEU A 466 -40.71 -23.79 -32.19
N THR A 467 -41.62 -22.89 -32.59
CA THR A 467 -42.85 -22.64 -31.83
C THR A 467 -43.76 -23.86 -31.84
N ASP A 468 -43.90 -24.54 -32.98
CA ASP A 468 -44.74 -25.73 -33.12
C ASP A 468 -44.17 -26.92 -32.32
N ALA A 469 -42.85 -27.11 -32.31
CA ALA A 469 -42.18 -28.13 -31.49
C ALA A 469 -42.31 -27.85 -29.99
N ILE A 470 -42.27 -26.57 -29.58
CA ILE A 470 -42.53 -26.18 -28.18
C ILE A 470 -43.97 -26.49 -27.83
N LEU A 471 -44.93 -26.05 -28.65
CA LEU A 471 -46.38 -26.19 -28.43
C LEU A 471 -46.76 -27.67 -28.26
N GLN A 472 -46.27 -28.55 -29.14
CA GLN A 472 -46.49 -30.00 -29.05
C GLN A 472 -45.93 -30.64 -27.77
N GLN A 473 -44.83 -30.08 -27.21
CA GLN A 473 -44.24 -30.57 -25.96
C GLN A 473 -44.81 -29.89 -24.70
N THR A 474 -45.58 -28.81 -24.86
CA THR A 474 -46.25 -28.09 -23.76
C THR A 474 -47.71 -28.47 -23.57
N GLU A 475 -48.39 -28.97 -24.61
CA GLU A 475 -49.80 -29.39 -24.54
C GLU A 475 -50.08 -30.37 -23.37
N GLY A 476 -51.08 -30.03 -22.55
CA GLY A 476 -51.65 -30.93 -21.53
C GLY A 476 -50.87 -31.07 -20.21
N LYS A 477 -49.91 -30.18 -19.93
CA LYS A 477 -49.13 -30.23 -18.68
C LYS A 477 -49.71 -29.34 -17.57
N VAL A 478 -49.99 -29.98 -16.42
CA VAL A 478 -50.70 -29.38 -15.25
C VAL A 478 -49.93 -28.23 -14.57
N PHE A 479 -48.62 -28.11 -14.78
CA PHE A 479 -47.76 -27.11 -14.14
C PHE A 479 -47.62 -25.78 -14.92
N LEU A 480 -48.36 -25.62 -16.02
CA LEU A 480 -48.38 -24.39 -16.82
C LEU A 480 -49.36 -23.36 -16.21
N PRO A 481 -49.10 -22.05 -16.37
CA PRO A 481 -49.97 -21.02 -15.82
C PRO A 481 -51.36 -21.05 -16.49
N PHE A 482 -52.41 -21.27 -15.70
CA PHE A 482 -53.81 -21.35 -16.16
C PHE A 482 -54.32 -20.07 -16.89
N ASP A 483 -53.63 -18.94 -16.70
CA ASP A 483 -54.03 -17.62 -17.21
C ASP A 483 -53.25 -17.16 -18.46
N MET A 484 -52.29 -17.94 -18.98
CA MET A 484 -51.54 -17.57 -20.20
C MET A 484 -51.90 -18.50 -21.36
N ASP A 485 -52.13 -17.88 -22.52
CA ASP A 485 -52.35 -18.58 -23.78
C ASP A 485 -51.13 -19.46 -24.13
N GLU A 486 -51.34 -20.74 -24.49
CA GLU A 486 -50.27 -21.70 -24.78
C GLU A 486 -49.39 -21.22 -25.96
N GLU A 487 -50.01 -20.54 -26.93
CA GLU A 487 -49.31 -19.90 -28.05
C GLU A 487 -48.37 -18.78 -27.57
N ALA A 488 -48.84 -17.88 -26.70
CA ALA A 488 -48.03 -16.79 -26.16
C ALA A 488 -46.84 -17.30 -25.33
N TYR A 489 -47.04 -18.43 -24.63
CA TYR A 489 -45.99 -19.07 -23.87
C TYR A 489 -44.93 -19.75 -24.76
N SER A 490 -45.36 -20.39 -25.86
CA SER A 490 -44.44 -20.98 -26.84
C SER A 490 -43.55 -19.92 -27.52
N VAL A 491 -44.10 -18.73 -27.80
CA VAL A 491 -43.36 -17.60 -28.37
C VAL A 491 -42.31 -17.07 -27.38
N LEU A 492 -42.63 -16.98 -26.09
CA LEU A 492 -41.70 -16.55 -25.06
C LEU A 492 -40.51 -17.51 -24.90
N LEU A 493 -40.77 -18.83 -24.93
CA LEU A 493 -39.73 -19.86 -24.91
C LEU A 493 -38.87 -19.84 -26.18
N ALA A 494 -39.50 -19.68 -27.35
CA ALA A 494 -38.80 -19.54 -28.62
C ALA A 494 -37.88 -18.30 -28.61
N GLN A 495 -38.34 -17.19 -28.04
CA GLN A 495 -37.55 -15.97 -27.89
C GLN A 495 -36.31 -16.20 -27.00
N ARG A 496 -36.44 -16.91 -25.88
CA ARG A 496 -35.28 -17.28 -25.05
C ARG A 496 -34.23 -18.13 -25.79
N VAL A 497 -34.67 -19.08 -26.61
CA VAL A 497 -33.77 -19.89 -27.45
C VAL A 497 -33.06 -19.02 -28.50
N MET A 498 -33.76 -18.05 -29.08
CA MET A 498 -33.17 -17.09 -30.01
C MET A 498 -32.17 -16.15 -29.32
N ASP A 499 -32.48 -15.66 -28.12
CA ASP A 499 -31.59 -14.83 -27.31
C ASP A 499 -30.28 -15.58 -27.00
N TYR A 500 -30.37 -16.86 -26.62
CA TYR A 500 -29.22 -17.73 -26.41
C TYR A 500 -28.34 -17.84 -27.66
N ARG A 501 -28.94 -18.02 -28.84
CA ARG A 501 -28.21 -18.12 -30.12
C ARG A 501 -27.61 -16.79 -30.57
N SER A 502 -28.28 -15.67 -30.26
CA SER A 502 -27.84 -14.33 -30.63
C SER A 502 -26.64 -13.84 -29.81
N GLU A 503 -26.46 -14.38 -28.60
CA GLU A 503 -25.38 -14.00 -27.69
C GLU A 503 -24.04 -14.55 -28.17
N THR A 504 -23.39 -13.82 -29.07
CA THR A 504 -22.08 -14.14 -29.64
C THR A 504 -21.11 -12.98 -29.46
N TYR A 505 -19.81 -13.27 -29.47
CA TYR A 505 -18.75 -12.27 -29.32
C TYR A 505 -18.80 -11.25 -30.47
N ARG A 506 -19.21 -10.03 -30.17
CA ARG A 506 -19.48 -9.00 -31.19
C ARG A 506 -18.17 -8.42 -31.72
N TRP A 507 -18.16 -8.01 -32.99
CA TRP A 507 -16.95 -7.52 -33.68
C TRP A 507 -16.32 -6.27 -33.05
N TYR A 508 -17.08 -5.44 -32.34
CA TYR A 508 -16.58 -4.21 -31.69
C TYR A 508 -15.94 -4.47 -30.32
N GLU A 509 -16.21 -5.61 -29.67
CA GLU A 509 -15.64 -5.96 -28.37
C GLU A 509 -14.11 -6.12 -28.37
N PRO A 510 -13.48 -6.77 -29.37
CA PRO A 510 -12.02 -6.82 -29.45
C PRO A 510 -11.41 -5.45 -29.76
N LEU A 511 -12.14 -4.56 -30.45
CA LEU A 511 -11.70 -3.19 -30.70
C LEU A 511 -11.62 -2.39 -29.37
N ILE A 512 -12.61 -2.56 -28.49
CA ILE A 512 -12.60 -1.96 -27.14
C ILE A 512 -11.41 -2.51 -26.33
N ALA A 513 -11.16 -3.81 -26.38
CA ALA A 513 -10.01 -4.42 -25.70
C ALA A 513 -8.68 -3.84 -26.21
N PHE A 514 -8.55 -3.60 -27.51
CA PHE A 514 -7.39 -2.98 -28.11
C PHE A 514 -7.19 -1.53 -27.65
N LEU A 515 -8.26 -0.73 -27.59
CA LEU A 515 -8.20 0.66 -27.10
C LEU A 515 -7.77 0.74 -25.63
N LEU A 516 -8.30 -0.16 -24.77
CA LEU A 516 -7.89 -0.23 -23.37
C LEU A 516 -6.42 -0.66 -23.20
N ALA A 517 -5.95 -1.59 -24.04
CA ALA A 517 -4.54 -2.00 -24.06
C ALA A 517 -3.60 -0.87 -24.48
N LEU A 518 -4.01 -0.02 -25.43
CA LEU A 518 -3.29 1.20 -25.78
C LEU A 518 -3.22 2.18 -24.61
N GLY A 519 -4.29 2.33 -23.84
CA GLY A 519 -4.26 3.10 -22.59
C GLY A 519 -3.26 2.52 -21.57
N ALA A 520 -3.26 1.20 -21.40
CA ALA A 520 -2.36 0.50 -20.48
C ALA A 520 -0.88 0.64 -20.85
N TYR A 521 -0.56 0.78 -22.15
CA TYR A 521 0.80 1.02 -22.65
C TYR A 521 1.45 2.28 -22.05
N TYR A 522 0.65 3.30 -21.71
CA TYR A 522 1.14 4.56 -21.13
C TYR A 522 1.30 4.54 -19.60
N ILE A 523 0.83 3.49 -18.91
CA ILE A 523 0.91 3.37 -17.44
C ILE A 523 2.37 3.46 -16.94
N PRO A 524 3.37 2.80 -17.54
CA PRO A 524 4.77 2.91 -17.09
C PRO A 524 5.35 4.32 -17.23
N ASP A 525 4.95 5.08 -18.26
CA ASP A 525 5.39 6.48 -18.40
C ASP A 525 4.82 7.35 -17.29
N LEU A 526 3.55 7.14 -16.92
CA LEU A 526 2.92 7.82 -15.79
C LEU A 526 3.63 7.47 -14.48
N MET A 527 3.94 6.19 -14.25
CA MET A 527 4.70 5.77 -13.06
C MET A 527 6.10 6.39 -13.02
N LEU A 528 6.79 6.48 -14.15
CA LEU A 528 8.10 7.14 -14.23
C LEU A 528 8.00 8.62 -13.88
N GLN A 529 6.99 9.34 -14.38
CA GLN A 529 6.77 10.74 -14.04
C GLN A 529 6.48 10.96 -12.56
N LEU A 530 5.63 10.11 -11.96
CA LEU A 530 5.35 10.16 -10.52
C LEU A 530 6.63 9.94 -9.70
N ARG A 531 7.49 9.01 -10.12
CA ARG A 531 8.79 8.78 -9.49
C ARG A 531 9.73 9.96 -9.60
N THR A 532 9.84 10.59 -10.77
CA THR A 532 10.64 11.82 -10.92
C THR A 532 10.16 12.92 -9.98
N GLN A 533 8.85 13.04 -9.75
CA GLN A 533 8.32 13.99 -8.76
C GLN A 533 8.71 13.60 -7.33
N MET A 534 8.55 12.32 -6.94
CA MET A 534 8.99 11.84 -5.62
C MET A 534 10.49 12.06 -5.40
N ARG A 535 11.31 11.83 -6.43
CA ARG A 535 12.76 12.01 -6.37
C ARG A 535 13.17 13.44 -6.06
N LYS A 536 12.46 14.44 -6.58
CA LYS A 536 12.71 15.86 -6.23
C LYS A 536 12.51 16.14 -4.75
N TRP A 537 11.54 15.48 -4.10
CA TRP A 537 11.33 15.58 -2.66
C TRP A 537 12.45 14.91 -1.87
N GLU A 538 12.91 13.74 -2.31
CA GLU A 538 14.06 13.08 -1.68
C GLU A 538 15.34 13.93 -1.81
N MET A 539 15.59 14.52 -2.98
CA MET A 539 16.69 15.45 -3.21
C MET A 539 16.60 16.67 -2.28
N GLN A 540 15.42 17.26 -2.12
CA GLN A 540 15.21 18.36 -1.17
C GLN A 540 15.53 17.92 0.26
N ASN A 541 15.00 16.78 0.71
CA ASN A 541 15.26 16.28 2.07
C ASN A 541 16.76 16.01 2.32
N GLU A 542 17.49 15.54 1.31
CA GLU A 542 18.92 15.32 1.41
C GLU A 542 19.68 16.65 1.52
N VAL A 543 19.34 17.65 0.69
CA VAL A 543 19.93 18.99 0.76
C VAL A 543 19.60 19.73 2.04
N ASP A 544 18.38 19.59 2.57
CA ASP A 544 18.05 20.14 3.89
C ASP A 544 18.95 19.51 4.98
N GLY A 545 19.22 18.21 4.85
CA GLY A 545 20.19 17.51 5.69
C GLY A 545 21.62 18.02 5.52
N PHE A 546 22.03 18.34 4.28
CA PHE A 546 23.30 18.97 3.98
C PHE A 546 23.43 20.35 4.60
N ASN A 547 22.43 21.22 4.42
CA ASN A 547 22.41 22.55 5.02
C ASN A 547 22.51 22.45 6.55
N THR A 548 21.71 21.59 7.18
CA THR A 548 21.83 21.37 8.62
C THR A 548 23.23 20.90 8.98
N LEU A 549 23.79 19.92 8.28
CA LEU A 549 25.12 19.37 8.57
C LEU A 549 26.24 20.41 8.37
N SER A 550 26.26 21.13 7.25
CA SER A 550 27.19 22.23 6.99
C SER A 550 27.11 23.31 8.06
N MET A 551 25.92 23.59 8.60
CA MET A 551 25.73 24.57 9.68
C MET A 551 26.41 24.08 10.94
N MET A 552 26.17 22.83 11.31
CA MET A 552 26.79 22.25 12.51
C MET A 552 28.31 22.24 12.37
N LEU A 553 28.80 21.88 11.19
CA LEU A 553 30.22 21.79 10.91
C LEU A 553 30.88 23.17 10.89
N SER A 554 30.22 24.20 10.34
CA SER A 554 30.77 25.56 10.25
C SER A 554 31.07 26.23 11.59
N GLN A 555 30.49 25.74 12.68
CA GLN A 555 30.72 26.26 14.03
C GLN A 555 32.07 25.82 14.60
N PHE A 556 32.71 24.80 14.01
CA PHE A 556 34.06 24.39 14.39
C PHE A 556 35.10 25.32 13.74
N PRO A 557 35.96 25.99 14.52
CA PRO A 557 36.85 27.03 14.01
C PRO A 557 37.94 26.51 13.04
N SER A 558 38.27 25.21 13.10
CA SER A 558 39.35 24.59 12.31
C SER A 558 38.85 23.76 11.13
N ILE A 559 37.55 23.78 10.80
CA ILE A 559 37.03 22.92 9.76
C ILE A 559 37.37 23.44 8.35
N SER A 560 37.84 22.55 7.50
CA SER A 560 38.05 22.86 6.08
C SER A 560 36.78 22.61 5.25
N VAL A 561 36.67 23.30 4.12
CA VAL A 561 35.59 23.04 3.14
C VAL A 561 35.66 21.61 2.60
N TYR A 562 36.87 21.07 2.42
CA TYR A 562 37.09 19.67 2.03
C TYR A 562 36.45 18.70 3.03
N GLU A 563 36.70 18.90 4.33
CA GLU A 563 36.07 18.09 5.37
C GLU A 563 34.54 18.18 5.31
N ILE A 564 33.98 19.38 5.11
CA ILE A 564 32.52 19.52 4.96
C ILE A 564 32.02 18.66 3.79
N ILE A 565 32.67 18.73 2.62
CA ILE A 565 32.28 17.93 1.45
C ILE A 565 32.40 16.43 1.74
N GLU A 566 33.42 16.00 2.48
CA GLU A 566 33.58 14.62 2.92
C GLU A 566 32.40 14.15 3.78
N TRP A 567 31.95 14.96 4.74
CA TRP A 567 30.77 14.64 5.54
C TRP A 567 29.49 14.63 4.73
N LEU A 568 29.35 15.58 3.80
CA LEU A 568 28.23 15.60 2.87
C LEU A 568 28.23 14.31 2.05
N HIS A 569 29.38 13.85 1.54
CA HIS A 569 29.51 12.58 0.82
C HIS A 569 29.10 11.38 1.68
N ARG A 570 29.60 11.30 2.92
CA ARG A 570 29.28 10.21 3.86
C ARG A 570 27.80 10.18 4.24
N TYR A 571 27.15 11.34 4.36
CA TYR A 571 25.73 11.46 4.64
C TYR A 571 24.84 11.21 3.39
N SER A 572 25.37 11.51 2.20
CA SER A 572 24.62 11.49 0.95
C SER A 572 24.20 10.10 0.48
N PHE A 573 23.06 10.05 -0.20
CA PHE A 573 22.59 8.88 -0.92
C PHE A 573 22.39 9.18 -2.39
N ILE A 574 21.74 10.30 -2.72
CA ILE A 574 21.44 10.72 -4.09
C ILE A 574 22.62 11.47 -4.70
N PHE A 575 23.19 12.42 -3.96
CA PHE A 575 24.28 13.27 -4.45
C PHE A 575 25.66 12.67 -4.19
N ARG A 576 25.73 11.38 -3.83
CA ARG A 576 26.97 10.68 -3.50
C ARG A 576 28.02 10.72 -4.62
N ARG A 577 27.60 10.51 -5.87
CA ARG A 577 28.51 10.53 -7.03
C ARG A 577 29.02 11.94 -7.35
N PRO A 578 28.16 12.97 -7.48
CA PRO A 578 28.63 14.35 -7.63
C PRO A 578 29.59 14.79 -6.52
N LEU A 579 29.28 14.48 -5.26
CA LEU A 579 30.13 14.83 -4.13
C LEU A 579 31.48 14.09 -4.15
N LEU A 580 31.49 12.80 -4.52
CA LEU A 580 32.74 12.04 -4.66
C LEU A 580 33.66 12.64 -5.73
N ARG A 581 33.08 13.01 -6.88
CA ARG A 581 33.84 13.64 -7.96
C ARG A 581 34.41 14.98 -7.52
N CYS A 582 33.59 15.79 -6.86
CA CYS A 582 34.03 17.05 -6.26
C CYS A 582 35.22 16.83 -5.32
N MET A 583 35.18 15.82 -4.44
CA MET A 583 36.30 15.50 -3.54
C MET A 583 37.57 15.11 -4.29
N LEU A 584 37.46 14.26 -5.31
CA LEU A 584 38.62 13.79 -6.09
C LEU A 584 39.30 14.94 -6.86
N ASP A 585 38.50 15.86 -7.40
CA ASP A 585 38.99 17.00 -8.17
C ASP A 585 39.35 18.21 -7.27
N TYR A 586 39.04 18.15 -5.96
CA TYR A 586 39.17 19.27 -5.03
C TYR A 586 40.63 19.76 -4.89
N GLU A 587 41.58 18.83 -4.77
CA GLU A 587 43.01 19.16 -4.65
C GLU A 587 43.57 19.81 -5.92
N ALA A 588 42.99 19.53 -7.09
CA ALA A 588 43.39 20.14 -8.36
C ALA A 588 42.84 21.58 -8.51
N GLY A 589 41.76 21.91 -7.80
CA GLY A 589 41.21 23.27 -7.74
C GLY A 589 39.85 23.31 -7.04
N SER A 590 39.81 23.90 -5.83
CA SER A 590 38.62 24.04 -4.98
C SER A 590 37.43 24.67 -5.71
N TRP A 591 37.67 25.80 -6.38
CA TRP A 591 36.64 26.55 -7.09
C TRP A 591 36.04 25.75 -8.25
N GLN A 592 36.90 25.15 -9.08
CA GLN A 592 36.48 24.42 -10.28
C GLN A 592 35.77 23.11 -9.94
N ALA A 593 36.22 22.42 -8.89
CA ALA A 593 35.57 21.20 -8.38
C ALA A 593 34.14 21.48 -7.89
N LEU A 594 33.94 22.59 -7.17
CA LEU A 594 32.62 23.01 -6.69
C LEU A 594 31.71 23.53 -7.82
N GLU A 595 32.28 24.12 -8.88
CA GLU A 595 31.50 24.52 -10.06
C GLU A 595 31.03 23.28 -10.84
N GLN A 596 31.90 22.27 -10.97
CA GLN A 596 31.55 20.97 -11.54
C GLN A 596 30.44 20.27 -10.74
N LEU A 597 30.45 20.40 -9.40
CA LEU A 597 29.39 19.90 -8.53
C LEU A 597 28.02 20.52 -8.86
N LYS A 598 27.98 21.82 -9.16
CA LYS A 598 26.75 22.54 -9.56
C LYS A 598 26.23 22.01 -10.90
N GLU A 599 27.11 21.88 -11.89
CA GLU A 599 26.75 21.37 -13.22
C GLU A 599 26.25 19.91 -13.21
N ASP A 600 26.82 19.09 -12.33
CA ASP A 600 26.49 17.67 -12.18
C ASP A 600 25.20 17.48 -11.36
N ALA A 601 24.95 18.32 -10.35
CA ALA A 601 23.77 18.22 -9.48
C ALA A 601 22.48 18.78 -10.13
N ARG A 602 22.56 19.91 -10.85
CA ARG A 602 21.43 20.60 -11.49
C ARG A 602 20.20 20.75 -10.60
N PHE A 603 20.44 21.09 -9.33
CA PHE A 603 19.40 21.24 -8.32
C PHE A 603 19.66 22.51 -7.52
N VAL A 604 18.84 23.53 -7.77
CA VAL A 604 19.00 24.89 -7.24
C VAL A 604 19.32 24.95 -5.74
N PRO A 605 18.66 24.18 -4.85
CA PRO A 605 19.01 24.16 -3.43
C PRO A 605 20.44 23.70 -3.13
N LEU A 606 20.96 22.70 -3.86
CA LEU A 606 22.34 22.24 -3.69
C LEU A 606 23.34 23.22 -4.31
N GLU A 607 22.97 23.85 -5.43
CA GLU A 607 23.79 24.89 -6.06
C GLU A 607 24.06 26.05 -5.09
N ARG A 608 23.04 26.49 -4.34
CA ARG A 608 23.20 27.52 -3.30
C ARG A 608 24.16 27.11 -2.19
N LEU A 609 24.13 25.85 -1.77
CA LEU A 609 25.08 25.33 -0.79
C LEU A 609 26.50 25.29 -1.37
N ALA A 610 26.65 24.86 -2.62
CA ALA A 610 27.93 24.84 -3.31
C ALA A 610 28.52 26.26 -3.48
N ASP A 611 27.70 27.26 -3.82
CA ASP A 611 28.12 28.67 -3.91
C ASP A 611 28.69 29.17 -2.57
N ARG A 612 28.08 28.79 -1.44
CA ARG A 612 28.60 29.15 -0.11
C ARG A 612 29.91 28.46 0.21
N LEU A 613 30.03 27.17 -0.14
CA LEU A 613 31.27 26.42 0.02
C LEU A 613 32.39 27.00 -0.86
N GLN A 614 32.08 27.51 -2.05
CA GLN A 614 33.05 28.19 -2.92
C GLN A 614 33.57 29.48 -2.25
N VAL A 615 32.66 30.31 -1.75
CA VAL A 615 33.01 31.54 -1.05
C VAL A 615 33.82 31.24 0.22
N ALA A 616 33.48 30.17 0.94
CA ALA A 616 34.21 29.71 2.13
C ALA A 616 35.59 29.11 1.83
N ALA A 617 35.81 28.59 0.61
CA ALA A 617 37.08 27.98 0.23
C ALA A 617 38.15 29.04 -0.06
N ASP A 618 37.77 30.15 -0.69
CA ASP A 618 38.74 31.11 -1.24
C ASP A 618 38.72 32.49 -0.56
N LEU A 619 37.58 32.95 -0.01
CA LEU A 619 37.37 34.37 0.34
C LEU A 619 37.21 34.63 1.83
N ILE A 620 36.43 33.81 2.54
CA ILE A 620 36.08 34.05 3.95
C ILE A 620 36.18 32.76 4.78
N PRO A 621 36.44 32.85 6.09
CA PRO A 621 36.36 31.69 6.97
C PRO A 621 35.00 31.00 6.89
N VAL A 622 35.00 29.67 6.98
CA VAL A 622 33.79 28.84 6.91
C VAL A 622 32.69 29.35 7.84
N GLN A 623 33.02 29.67 9.10
CA GLN A 623 32.05 30.18 10.06
C GLN A 623 31.28 31.41 9.53
N LYS A 624 31.99 32.40 8.98
CA LYS A 624 31.38 33.62 8.41
C LYS A 624 30.55 33.35 7.16
N ALA A 625 30.91 32.34 6.36
CA ALA A 625 30.13 31.95 5.20
C ALA A 625 28.76 31.34 5.55
N PHE A 626 28.62 30.89 6.80
CA PHE A 626 27.44 30.17 7.28
C PHE A 626 26.73 30.85 8.47
N ASP A 627 27.12 32.08 8.84
CA ASP A 627 26.52 32.83 9.96
C ASP A 627 25.00 33.05 9.81
N ASP A 628 24.49 33.23 8.58
CA ASP A 628 23.06 33.44 8.31
C ASP A 628 22.23 32.14 8.36
N MET A 629 22.87 30.98 8.52
CA MET A 629 22.21 29.69 8.29
C MET A 629 21.24 29.28 9.40
N GLU A 630 21.36 29.83 10.62
CA GLU A 630 20.39 29.59 11.70
C GLU A 630 19.03 30.23 11.37
N ALA A 631 19.03 31.44 10.81
CA ALA A 631 17.82 32.12 10.35
C ALA A 631 17.20 31.40 9.14
N GLU A 632 18.02 30.95 8.19
CA GLU A 632 17.54 30.19 7.04
C GLU A 632 17.00 28.81 7.43
N ARG A 633 17.61 28.14 8.41
CA ARG A 633 17.10 26.89 8.96
C ARG A 633 15.72 27.11 9.58
N ALA A 634 15.53 28.15 10.39
CA ALA A 634 14.24 28.45 10.99
C ALA A 634 13.16 28.65 9.91
N PHE A 635 13.49 29.42 8.87
CA PHE A 635 12.62 29.59 7.71
C PHE A 635 12.34 28.29 6.96
N ALA A 636 13.37 27.46 6.71
CA ALA A 636 13.22 26.16 6.06
C ALA A 636 12.35 25.19 6.88
N MET A 637 12.47 25.24 8.20
CA MET A 637 11.67 24.44 9.14
C MET A 637 10.19 24.84 9.09
N GLU A 638 9.90 26.15 9.06
CA GLU A 638 8.55 26.67 8.85
C GLU A 638 7.98 26.29 7.48
N GLN A 639 8.76 26.44 6.42
CA GLN A 639 8.37 26.03 5.07
C GLN A 639 8.06 24.53 5.01
N ARG A 640 8.86 23.70 5.68
CA ARG A 640 8.64 22.25 5.79
C ARG A 640 7.37 21.93 6.57
N ARG A 641 7.11 22.65 7.66
CA ARG A 641 5.88 22.50 8.45
C ARG A 641 4.64 22.84 7.63
N GLU A 642 4.67 23.96 6.90
CA GLU A 642 3.58 24.36 6.00
C GLU A 642 3.39 23.32 4.88
N HIS A 643 4.48 22.86 4.28
CA HIS A 643 4.45 21.81 3.27
C HIS A 643 3.83 20.51 3.82
N TYR A 644 4.23 20.08 5.01
CA TYR A 644 3.64 18.92 5.68
C TYR A 644 2.15 19.12 5.92
N GLU A 645 1.71 20.31 6.33
CA GLU A 645 0.28 20.59 6.50
C GLU A 645 -0.49 20.48 5.19
N ARG A 646 0.04 21.00 4.07
CA ARG A 646 -0.54 20.83 2.73
C ARG A 646 -0.57 19.37 2.29
N VAL A 647 0.48 18.59 2.57
CA VAL A 647 0.52 17.16 2.23
C VAL A 647 -0.48 16.37 3.07
N ILE A 648 -0.56 16.64 4.38
CA ILE A 648 -1.51 16.01 5.30
C ILE A 648 -2.93 16.30 4.85
N SER A 649 -3.26 17.55 4.52
CA SER A 649 -4.61 17.91 4.07
C SER A 649 -4.97 17.23 2.75
N ARG A 650 -4.08 17.27 1.75
CA ARG A 650 -4.27 16.56 0.47
C ARG A 650 -4.46 15.05 0.66
N LYS A 651 -3.60 14.41 1.46
CA LYS A 651 -3.71 12.97 1.78
C LYS A 651 -5.00 12.65 2.52
N SER A 652 -5.44 13.51 3.44
CA SER A 652 -6.70 13.33 4.17
C SER A 652 -7.91 13.41 3.24
N THR A 653 -7.96 14.43 2.38
CA THR A 653 -9.07 14.61 1.44
C THR A 653 -9.14 13.47 0.42
N LEU A 654 -8.01 13.13 -0.22
CA LEU A 654 -7.94 11.99 -1.14
C LEU A 654 -8.24 10.67 -0.44
N GLY A 655 -7.73 10.48 0.78
CA GLY A 655 -8.02 9.31 1.59
C GLY A 655 -9.52 9.15 1.84
N LYS A 656 -10.18 10.20 2.32
CA LYS A 656 -11.64 10.19 2.55
C LYS A 656 -12.40 9.85 1.27
N LEU A 657 -12.12 10.55 0.16
CA LEU A 657 -12.77 10.28 -1.12
C LEU A 657 -12.63 8.82 -1.54
N VAL A 658 -11.39 8.30 -1.56
CA VAL A 658 -11.09 6.92 -1.97
C VAL A 658 -11.69 5.90 -1.01
N GLY A 659 -11.71 6.17 0.30
CA GLY A 659 -12.20 5.22 1.29
C GLY A 659 -13.73 5.11 1.38
N PHE A 660 -14.47 6.17 1.04
CA PHE A 660 -15.95 6.12 0.95
C PHE A 660 -16.46 5.63 -0.41
N LEU A 661 -15.62 5.68 -1.45
CA LEU A 661 -15.98 5.30 -2.81
C LEU A 661 -16.53 3.85 -2.90
N PRO A 662 -15.95 2.81 -2.25
CA PRO A 662 -16.51 1.46 -2.26
C PRO A 662 -17.96 1.38 -1.76
N ILE A 663 -18.28 2.10 -0.68
CA ILE A 663 -19.65 2.13 -0.11
C ILE A 663 -20.58 2.81 -1.11
N GLN A 664 -20.21 3.99 -1.60
CA GLN A 664 -21.02 4.77 -2.54
C GLN A 664 -21.25 4.01 -3.85
N ALA A 665 -20.21 3.36 -4.37
CA ALA A 665 -20.29 2.54 -5.57
C ALA A 665 -21.23 1.35 -5.33
N THR A 666 -21.09 0.62 -4.22
CA THR A 666 -21.96 -0.53 -3.91
C THR A 666 -23.42 -0.11 -3.80
N PHE A 667 -23.69 0.98 -3.08
CA PHE A 667 -25.05 1.53 -2.97
C PHE A 667 -25.62 1.96 -4.32
N THR A 668 -24.83 2.67 -5.14
CA THR A 668 -25.33 3.23 -6.41
C THR A 668 -25.47 2.14 -7.48
N LEU A 669 -24.44 1.34 -7.70
CA LEU A 669 -24.38 0.35 -8.80
C LEU A 669 -25.16 -0.92 -8.49
N TYR A 670 -25.16 -1.36 -7.23
CA TYR A 670 -25.70 -2.66 -6.84
C TYR A 670 -27.06 -2.60 -6.16
N LEU A 671 -27.46 -1.44 -5.65
CA LEU A 671 -28.80 -1.25 -5.06
C LEU A 671 -29.64 -0.33 -5.95
N LEU A 672 -29.23 0.93 -6.14
CA LEU A 672 -30.05 1.94 -6.80
C LEU A 672 -30.26 1.66 -8.30
N LEU A 673 -29.20 1.31 -9.04
CA LEU A 673 -29.28 1.06 -10.48
C LEU A 673 -30.25 -0.08 -10.86
N PRO A 674 -30.26 -1.25 -10.18
CA PRO A 674 -31.27 -2.27 -10.42
C PRO A 674 -32.71 -1.76 -10.28
N PHE A 675 -33.01 -0.99 -9.23
CA PHE A 675 -34.36 -0.42 -9.04
C PHE A 675 -34.74 0.57 -10.14
N VAL A 676 -33.81 1.43 -10.56
CA VAL A 676 -34.03 2.35 -11.67
C VAL A 676 -34.26 1.60 -12.98
N TYR A 677 -33.45 0.56 -13.24
CA TYR A 677 -33.61 -0.28 -14.43
C TYR A 677 -34.98 -0.93 -14.48
N MET A 678 -35.45 -1.51 -13.36
CA MET A 678 -36.79 -2.07 -13.27
C MET A 678 -37.89 -1.03 -13.50
N ALA A 679 -37.77 0.16 -12.90
CA ALA A 679 -38.75 1.23 -13.10
C ALA A 679 -38.87 1.61 -14.58
N PHE A 680 -37.75 1.64 -15.32
CA PHE A 680 -37.75 1.89 -16.76
C PHE A 680 -38.36 0.75 -17.57
N GLN A 681 -38.07 -0.52 -17.25
CA GLN A 681 -38.72 -1.67 -17.91
C GLN A 681 -40.24 -1.64 -17.72
N GLN A 682 -40.72 -1.45 -16.49
CA GLN A 682 -42.14 -1.38 -16.17
C GLN A 682 -42.85 -0.21 -16.88
N LEU A 683 -42.20 0.96 -16.95
CA LEU A 683 -42.71 2.10 -17.71
C LEU A 683 -42.81 1.81 -19.21
N ASN A 684 -41.82 1.10 -19.77
CA ASN A 684 -41.83 0.74 -21.18
C ASN A 684 -42.95 -0.25 -21.50
N ASP A 685 -43.16 -1.25 -20.63
CA ASP A 685 -44.24 -2.22 -20.76
C ASP A 685 -45.62 -1.53 -20.67
N LEU A 686 -45.80 -0.61 -19.73
CA LEU A 686 -47.01 0.21 -19.62
C LEU A 686 -47.26 1.03 -20.89
N ASN A 687 -46.22 1.64 -21.46
CA ASN A 687 -46.34 2.47 -22.66
C ASN A 687 -46.73 1.65 -23.89
N VAL A 688 -46.20 0.43 -24.02
CA VAL A 688 -46.58 -0.53 -25.06
C VAL A 688 -48.05 -0.94 -24.92
N ILE A 689 -48.53 -1.18 -23.70
CA ILE A 689 -49.93 -1.53 -23.42
C ILE A 689 -50.85 -0.35 -23.77
N THR A 690 -50.52 0.88 -23.38
CA THR A 690 -51.32 2.08 -23.73
C THR A 690 -51.28 2.44 -25.21
N SER A 691 -50.24 2.03 -25.96
CA SER A 691 -50.18 2.24 -27.41
C SER A 691 -50.97 1.19 -28.22
N LYS A 692 -51.35 0.08 -27.58
CA LYS A 692 -52.14 -1.02 -28.17
C LYS A 692 -53.63 -0.96 -27.81
N MET A 693 -54.01 -0.15 -26.82
CA MET A 693 -55.38 0.33 -26.62
C MET A 693 -55.62 1.55 -27.50
#